data_AF-A0A355H9J2-F1
#
_entry.id   AF-A0A355H9J2-F1
#
_cell.length_a   1.000
_cell.length_b   1.000
_cell.length_c   1.000
_cell.angle_alpha   90.00
_cell.angle_beta   90.00
_cell.angle_gamma   90.00
#
_symmetry.space_group_name_H-M   'P 1'
#
loop_
_entity.id
_entity.type
_entity.pdbx_description
1 polymer ?
#
loop_
_entity_poly.entity_id
_entity_poly.type
_entity_poly.pdbx_seq_one_letter_code
_entity_poly.pdbx_strand_id
1 'polypeptide(L)'
;DCARLKLPVIFFISSAGMQTKEGGGSLFSMAIINERITRFVKDLDLPVLCFGFRDCTGGAQASFVTHLLVRTYYFSGSQIPFAGQLVVESHLPAHSTLSNYLSTNAGTMDGLVKNPFDVGIDEKLQEIDPQIPIAKYSVEEIISRVLAGEYHLSVGDEVQSYSTQENLHIGEIKRVLIHARGCTAARLIRGTQDAGMEVVLVASDPDMESYPATLLREKDRLVCIGGNTPQDSYLNGMSVIRIAEQEEVDAIHPGIGFLSESPHYARICREHGFNFIGPRVANMDRMGNKSNAIATARNLNIPVVPGSEGALMDPVHAMGVAAEIGFPVLIKAAHGGGGKGIEVVKEVGRFKSIFSRMFQEALSAFGNGDLYLEKFIGSMRHLEVQIIRDMHGNSKLLGIRDCSVQRNYQKLIEETASGIPKNIKEQVYDYAGKLIDEIDYIGAGTVEFIYDLDEKCVYFMEMNTRLQVEHPVSEMVSGTDLVRLQFEVTQGHDIGELDFKLNGHAIELRVIAEKIVLDDEGELRFVPDPGHVTEVFFPEKANVRVIQSVTSGSIVSPFYDSLIAQIICWGKSRKEAINSLLNYLKRVRIHGVSTNLALNRMILQDPAFQKGRFSTKYLVDLFERIDEKKLLSDAQKDSGTSKSAVDQKAIMLEGSDELKVLSPQMGGFYRAASREDEPFVIEGQIIDVNHSLCLLESMKVFTELSLADYKSPEGEALYPDDVKYKVTRVIAEDQNTVNQGDLLFVMQPVDA
;
A
#
# COMPACT_ATOMS: atom_id res chain seq x y z
N ASP A 1 -3.43 -11.53 29.16
CA ASP A 1 -3.88 -11.35 30.57
C ASP A 1 -3.21 -10.23 31.35
N CYS A 2 -1.88 -10.08 31.29
CA CYS A 2 -1.15 -9.03 32.03
C CYS A 2 -1.76 -7.64 31.83
N ALA A 3 -2.15 -7.28 30.60
CA ALA A 3 -2.84 -6.02 30.28
C ALA A 3 -4.20 -5.87 31.00
N ARG A 4 -5.01 -6.94 31.00
CA ARG A 4 -6.32 -6.99 31.65
C ARG A 4 -6.21 -6.88 33.18
N LEU A 5 -5.17 -7.48 33.75
CA LEU A 5 -4.92 -7.52 35.19
C LEU A 5 -4.03 -6.36 35.68
N LYS A 6 -3.53 -5.51 34.78
CA LYS A 6 -2.56 -4.43 35.05
C LYS A 6 -1.32 -4.93 35.81
N LEU A 7 -0.76 -6.05 35.35
CA LEU A 7 0.45 -6.65 35.91
C LEU A 7 1.63 -6.52 34.94
N PRO A 8 2.87 -6.35 35.44
CA PRO A 8 4.08 -6.38 34.62
C PRO A 8 4.23 -7.73 33.92
N VAL A 9 4.87 -7.74 32.76
CA VAL A 9 5.20 -8.98 32.05
C VAL A 9 6.62 -9.38 32.42
N ILE A 10 6.79 -10.53 33.05
CA ILE A 10 8.10 -11.08 33.44
C ILE A 10 8.14 -12.54 32.99
N PHE A 11 9.13 -12.91 32.20
CA PHE A 11 9.26 -14.29 31.72
C PHE A 11 10.71 -14.67 31.42
N PHE A 12 10.92 -15.99 31.31
CA PHE A 12 12.18 -16.60 30.93
C PHE A 12 12.05 -17.20 29.54
N ILE A 13 13.08 -17.05 28.72
CA ILE A 13 13.13 -17.60 27.38
C ILE A 13 14.34 -18.52 27.23
N SER A 14 14.09 -19.72 26.72
CA SER A 14 15.13 -20.70 26.37
C SER A 14 14.67 -21.45 25.13
N SER A 15 15.49 -21.47 24.08
CA SER A 15 15.21 -22.29 22.89
C SER A 15 16.07 -23.55 22.93
N ALA A 16 15.51 -24.69 22.55
CA ALA A 16 16.22 -25.96 22.44
C ALA A 16 16.73 -26.21 21.00
N GLY A 17 17.09 -25.14 20.29
CA GLY A 17 17.51 -25.14 18.89
C GLY A 17 16.80 -24.08 18.05
N MET A 18 17.45 -23.67 16.96
CA MET A 18 16.92 -22.75 15.97
C MET A 18 15.62 -23.27 15.35
N GLN A 19 14.46 -22.77 15.78
CA GLN A 19 13.30 -22.74 14.90
C GLN A 19 13.46 -21.59 13.89
N THR A 20 14.32 -21.79 12.89
CA THR A 20 14.26 -21.00 11.65
C THR A 20 13.08 -21.50 10.83
N LYS A 21 11.87 -21.10 11.19
CA LYS A 21 10.73 -21.12 10.27
C LYS A 21 9.89 -19.88 10.50
N GLU A 22 10.18 -18.84 9.73
CA GLU A 22 9.16 -17.98 9.15
C GLU A 22 8.36 -18.79 8.11
N GLY A 23 7.75 -19.90 8.54
CA GLY A 23 6.72 -20.58 7.77
C GLY A 23 5.37 -20.03 8.17
N GLY A 24 4.38 -20.11 7.28
CA GLY A 24 3.00 -19.61 7.49
C GLY A 24 2.23 -20.18 8.70
N GLY A 25 2.86 -20.98 9.56
CA GLY A 25 2.34 -21.44 10.85
C GLY A 25 2.91 -20.71 12.08
N SER A 26 3.74 -19.66 11.93
CA SER A 26 4.10 -18.81 13.07
C SER A 26 2.87 -17.99 13.49
N LEU A 27 2.34 -18.25 14.69
CA LEU A 27 1.10 -17.66 15.21
C LEU A 27 1.05 -16.12 15.16
N PHE A 28 2.20 -15.42 15.11
CA PHE A 28 2.28 -13.95 15.06
C PHE A 28 3.54 -13.49 14.31
N SER A 29 3.46 -12.40 13.53
CA SER A 29 4.63 -11.75 12.92
C SER A 29 5.38 -10.87 13.93
N MET A 30 6.67 -10.63 13.70
CA MET A 30 7.47 -9.76 14.57
C MET A 30 6.92 -8.32 14.64
N ALA A 31 6.37 -7.81 13.54
CA ALA A 31 5.76 -6.48 13.49
C ALA A 31 4.58 -6.37 14.47
N ILE A 32 3.71 -7.40 14.51
CA ILE A 32 2.57 -7.46 15.41
C ILE A 32 3.04 -7.51 16.87
N ILE A 33 4.02 -8.36 17.18
CA ILE A 33 4.52 -8.48 18.56
C ILE A 33 5.19 -7.18 19.02
N ASN A 34 5.98 -6.52 18.16
CA ASN A 34 6.60 -5.23 18.44
C ASN A 34 5.56 -4.15 18.75
N GLU A 35 4.52 -4.04 17.92
CA GLU A 35 3.43 -3.10 18.16
C GLU A 35 2.73 -3.38 19.50
N ARG A 36 2.44 -4.65 19.80
CA ARG A 36 1.79 -5.04 21.05
C ARG A 36 2.64 -4.75 22.29
N ILE A 37 3.96 -4.95 22.21
CA ILE A 37 4.89 -4.54 23.26
C ILE A 37 4.85 -3.02 23.43
N THR A 38 4.94 -2.26 22.33
CA THR A 38 4.90 -0.79 22.39
C THR A 38 3.64 -0.28 23.06
N ARG A 39 2.48 -0.81 22.69
CA ARG A 39 1.19 -0.45 23.30
C ARG A 39 1.11 -0.86 24.76
N PHE A 40 1.51 -2.10 25.09
CA PHE A 40 1.49 -2.57 26.47
C PHE A 40 2.29 -1.64 27.40
N VAL A 41 3.48 -1.22 26.97
CA VAL A 41 4.33 -0.33 27.78
C VAL A 41 3.80 1.09 27.79
N LYS A 42 3.40 1.66 26.65
CA LYS A 42 2.95 3.06 26.56
C LYS A 42 1.56 3.30 27.18
N ASP A 43 0.61 2.40 26.97
CA ASP A 43 -0.79 2.60 27.36
C ASP A 43 -1.02 2.25 28.83
N LEU A 44 -0.21 1.36 29.40
CA LEU A 44 -0.37 0.87 30.77
C LEU A 44 0.74 1.30 31.72
N ASP A 45 1.84 1.84 31.20
CA ASP A 45 3.05 2.20 31.97
C ASP A 45 3.59 1.01 32.79
N LEU A 46 3.56 -0.19 32.21
CA LEU A 46 3.99 -1.44 32.84
C LEU A 46 5.24 -2.01 32.14
N PRO A 47 6.23 -2.52 32.90
CA PRO A 47 7.45 -3.04 32.32
C PRO A 47 7.26 -4.43 31.70
N VAL A 48 8.08 -4.71 30.69
CA VAL A 48 8.29 -6.05 30.12
C VAL A 48 9.73 -6.46 30.40
N LEU A 49 9.93 -7.54 31.16
CA LEU A 49 11.23 -8.12 31.50
C LEU A 49 11.36 -9.51 30.87
N CYS A 50 12.43 -9.72 30.13
CA CYS A 50 12.79 -10.97 29.49
C CYS A 50 14.15 -11.45 30.03
N PHE A 51 14.21 -12.70 30.49
CA PHE A 51 15.46 -13.35 30.93
C PHE A 51 15.82 -14.51 30.00
N GLY A 52 16.90 -14.39 29.25
CA GLY A 52 17.37 -15.40 28.30
C GLY A 52 18.37 -16.40 28.90
N PHE A 53 18.22 -17.68 28.51
CA PHE A 53 19.14 -18.77 28.87
C PHE A 53 19.38 -19.73 27.68
N ARG A 54 20.66 -19.99 27.35
CA ARG A 54 21.14 -20.77 26.18
C ARG A 54 20.86 -20.09 24.84
N ASP A 55 20.57 -20.84 23.77
CA ASP A 55 20.42 -20.34 22.41
C ASP A 55 19.26 -19.34 22.28
N CYS A 56 19.56 -18.14 21.77
CA CYS A 56 18.56 -17.12 21.48
C CYS A 56 17.94 -17.28 20.08
N THR A 57 16.80 -16.62 19.89
CA THR A 57 15.61 -17.10 19.19
C THR A 57 15.48 -16.67 17.73
N GLY A 58 14.58 -17.34 16.99
CA GLY A 58 14.07 -16.91 15.68
C GLY A 58 12.55 -16.60 15.74
N GLY A 59 12.04 -15.86 14.76
CA GLY A 59 10.61 -15.55 14.63
C GLY A 59 10.08 -14.58 15.70
N ALA A 60 8.80 -14.70 16.08
CA ALA A 60 8.09 -13.81 17.00
C ALA A 60 8.77 -13.59 18.37
N GLN A 61 9.58 -14.55 18.81
CA GLN A 61 10.34 -14.46 20.07
C GLN A 61 11.48 -13.43 19.98
N ALA A 62 12.01 -13.18 18.77
CA ALA A 62 13.06 -12.19 18.54
C ALA A 62 12.58 -10.78 18.91
N SER A 63 11.30 -10.48 18.72
CA SER A 63 10.70 -9.19 19.11
C SER A 63 10.93 -8.87 20.58
N PHE A 64 10.87 -9.84 21.48
CA PHE A 64 11.09 -9.55 22.90
C PHE A 64 12.55 -9.26 23.26
N VAL A 65 13.50 -9.72 22.45
CA VAL A 65 14.92 -9.46 22.70
C VAL A 65 15.44 -8.24 21.94
N THR A 66 14.81 -7.87 20.82
CA THR A 66 15.23 -6.72 19.98
C THR A 66 14.42 -5.45 20.22
N HIS A 67 13.25 -5.52 20.84
CA HIS A 67 12.37 -4.36 20.99
C HIS A 67 12.80 -3.41 22.11
N LEU A 68 12.95 -2.12 21.79
CA LEU A 68 13.52 -1.09 22.67
C LEU A 68 12.81 -0.92 24.03
N LEU A 69 11.51 -1.21 24.08
CA LEU A 69 10.71 -1.11 25.31
C LEU A 69 10.71 -2.40 26.15
N VAL A 70 11.38 -3.46 25.71
CA VAL A 70 11.58 -4.68 26.52
C VAL A 70 12.94 -4.62 27.18
N ARG A 71 12.96 -4.95 28.48
CA ARG A 71 14.22 -5.09 29.22
C ARG A 71 14.67 -6.54 29.15
N THR A 72 15.73 -6.75 28.40
CA THR A 72 16.30 -8.07 28.17
C THR A 72 17.54 -8.27 29.01
N TYR A 73 17.58 -9.38 29.74
CA TYR A 73 18.69 -9.80 30.58
C TYR A 73 19.11 -11.20 30.19
N TYR A 74 20.40 -11.53 30.36
CA TYR A 74 20.95 -12.83 30.00
C TYR A 74 21.76 -13.41 31.14
N PHE A 75 21.63 -14.73 31.35
CA PHE A 75 22.45 -15.41 32.34
C PHE A 75 23.90 -15.52 31.89
N SER A 76 24.83 -15.38 32.83
CA SER A 76 26.26 -15.66 32.58
C SER A 76 26.44 -17.02 31.91
N GLY A 77 27.27 -17.07 30.86
CA GLY A 77 27.47 -18.26 30.02
C GLY A 77 26.36 -18.60 28.99
N SER A 78 25.39 -17.72 28.73
CA SER A 78 24.41 -17.92 27.65
C SER A 78 25.05 -17.86 26.25
N GLN A 79 24.66 -18.77 25.35
CA GLN A 79 25.15 -18.83 23.97
C GLN A 79 24.22 -18.02 23.06
N ILE A 80 24.70 -16.94 22.43
CA ILE A 80 23.85 -16.13 21.55
C ILE A 80 24.36 -16.25 20.10
N PRO A 81 23.63 -16.93 19.21
CA PRO A 81 23.70 -16.64 17.80
C PRO A 81 22.89 -15.36 17.55
N PHE A 82 23.54 -14.31 17.05
CA PHE A 82 22.81 -13.15 16.53
C PHE A 82 21.96 -13.61 15.34
N ALA A 83 20.66 -13.33 15.38
CA ALA A 83 19.75 -13.59 14.26
C ALA A 83 20.22 -12.79 13.03
N GLY A 84 20.81 -13.47 12.05
CA GLY A 84 21.27 -12.84 10.81
C GLY A 84 22.37 -13.59 10.07
N GLN A 85 23.13 -14.46 10.72
CA GLN A 85 24.09 -15.33 10.05
C GLN A 85 24.00 -16.77 10.55
N LEU A 86 23.99 -17.70 9.61
CA LEU A 86 24.03 -19.14 9.83
C LEU A 86 25.40 -19.49 10.45
N VAL A 87 25.52 -19.42 11.77
CA VAL A 87 26.72 -19.90 12.47
C VAL A 87 26.60 -21.42 12.56
N VAL A 88 27.24 -22.11 11.63
CA VAL A 88 27.39 -23.57 11.69
C VAL A 88 28.53 -23.88 12.67
N GLU A 89 28.22 -24.48 13.81
CA GLU A 89 29.19 -24.79 14.88
C GLU A 89 30.43 -25.55 14.37
N SER A 90 30.29 -26.39 13.33
CA SER A 90 31.38 -27.17 12.74
C SER A 90 32.46 -26.33 12.04
N HIS A 91 32.21 -25.04 11.80
CA HIS A 91 33.18 -24.11 11.19
C HIS A 91 33.86 -23.17 12.18
N LEU A 92 33.49 -23.23 13.46
CA LEU A 92 34.16 -22.47 14.51
C LEU A 92 35.28 -23.31 15.13
N PRO A 93 36.52 -22.81 15.16
CA PRO A 93 37.61 -23.49 15.85
C PRO A 93 37.37 -23.40 17.36
N ALA A 94 36.86 -24.50 17.95
CA ALA A 94 36.44 -24.66 19.35
C ALA A 94 35.15 -23.90 19.75
N HIS A 95 34.40 -24.48 20.69
CA HIS A 95 33.18 -23.94 21.33
C HIS A 95 33.35 -22.46 21.69
N SER A 96 33.09 -21.57 20.74
CA SER A 96 33.24 -20.12 20.91
C SER A 96 31.96 -19.58 21.52
N THR A 97 31.76 -19.96 22.79
CA THR A 97 30.65 -19.56 23.65
C THR A 97 30.84 -18.13 24.20
N LEU A 98 31.41 -17.22 23.41
CA LEU A 98 31.93 -15.93 23.89
C LEU A 98 31.50 -14.72 23.04
N SER A 99 30.61 -14.85 22.07
CA SER A 99 30.19 -13.73 21.20
C SER A 99 29.78 -12.46 21.96
N ASN A 100 29.10 -12.61 23.11
CA ASN A 100 28.69 -11.47 23.95
C ASN A 100 29.88 -10.79 24.67
N TYR A 101 30.88 -11.57 25.11
CA TYR A 101 31.99 -11.08 25.91
C TYR A 101 33.10 -10.42 25.07
N LEU A 102 32.97 -10.43 23.73
CA LEU A 102 33.91 -9.85 22.79
C LEU A 102 33.55 -8.42 22.35
N SER A 103 32.42 -7.86 22.84
CA SER A 103 32.06 -6.47 22.56
C SER A 103 32.97 -5.50 23.32
N THR A 104 33.67 -4.63 22.59
CA THR A 104 34.51 -3.57 23.16
C THR A 104 33.73 -2.29 23.48
N ASN A 105 32.43 -2.25 23.21
CA ASN A 105 31.58 -1.10 23.50
C ASN A 105 31.26 -1.03 25.01
N ALA A 106 31.38 0.15 25.62
CA ALA A 106 31.00 0.31 27.02
C ALA A 106 29.48 0.11 27.20
N GLY A 107 29.07 -0.62 28.23
CA GLY A 107 27.66 -0.86 28.57
C GLY A 107 26.97 -2.02 27.83
N THR A 108 27.59 -2.63 26.81
CA THR A 108 26.97 -3.78 26.09
C THR A 108 26.70 -5.02 26.96
N MET A 109 27.27 -5.09 28.16
CA MET A 109 27.14 -6.23 29.08
C MET A 109 26.37 -5.89 30.36
N ASP A 110 25.69 -4.73 30.40
CA ASP A 110 24.90 -4.30 31.57
C ASP A 110 23.66 -5.18 31.81
N GLY A 111 23.25 -5.95 30.80
CA GLY A 111 22.18 -6.95 30.88
C GLY A 111 22.58 -8.32 31.46
N LEU A 112 23.82 -8.49 31.93
CA LEU A 112 24.28 -9.76 32.54
C LEU A 112 23.66 -9.99 33.93
N VAL A 113 23.13 -11.19 34.13
CA VAL A 113 22.50 -11.65 35.37
C VAL A 113 23.15 -12.96 35.82
N LYS A 114 23.29 -13.12 37.14
CA LYS A 114 23.92 -14.30 37.73
C LYS A 114 23.18 -15.55 37.27
N ASN A 115 23.93 -16.53 36.79
CA ASN A 115 23.35 -17.78 36.34
C ASN A 115 22.89 -18.60 37.56
N PRO A 116 21.57 -18.85 37.73
CA PRO A 116 21.08 -19.61 38.87
C PRO A 116 21.36 -21.12 38.75
N PHE A 117 21.76 -21.59 37.57
CA PHE A 117 22.00 -23.00 37.26
C PHE A 117 23.48 -23.41 37.31
N ASP A 118 24.41 -22.48 37.09
CA ASP A 118 25.86 -22.69 37.26
C ASP A 118 26.47 -21.52 38.03
N VAL A 119 26.46 -21.64 39.35
CA VAL A 119 26.89 -20.58 40.29
C VAL A 119 28.40 -20.29 40.19
N GLY A 120 29.19 -21.22 39.63
CA GLY A 120 30.63 -21.07 39.48
C GLY A 120 31.08 -20.61 38.10
N ILE A 121 30.15 -20.20 37.22
CA ILE A 121 30.46 -19.91 35.82
C ILE A 121 31.24 -18.61 35.64
N ASP A 122 30.94 -17.59 36.44
CA ASP A 122 31.62 -16.30 36.37
C ASP A 122 33.10 -16.43 36.77
N GLU A 123 33.41 -17.21 37.81
CA GLU A 123 34.80 -17.48 38.21
C GLU A 123 35.55 -18.27 37.12
N LYS A 124 34.92 -19.30 36.55
CA LYS A 124 35.52 -20.10 35.46
C LYS A 124 35.80 -19.26 34.22
N LEU A 125 34.93 -18.29 33.90
CA LEU A 125 35.15 -17.36 32.78
C LEU A 125 36.32 -16.42 33.06
N GLN A 126 36.46 -15.91 34.29
CA GLN A 126 37.59 -15.06 34.69
C GLN A 126 38.93 -15.81 34.74
N GLU A 127 38.93 -17.12 35.00
CA GLU A 127 40.14 -17.96 34.88
C GLU A 127 40.66 -18.03 33.44
N ILE A 128 39.77 -17.89 32.44
CA ILE A 128 40.12 -17.87 31.01
C ILE A 128 40.60 -16.47 30.60
N ASP A 129 39.83 -15.43 30.95
CA ASP A 129 40.19 -14.04 30.70
C ASP A 129 39.70 -13.15 31.86
N PRO A 130 40.62 -12.57 32.65
CA PRO A 130 40.28 -11.69 33.77
C PRO A 130 39.53 -10.41 33.37
N GLN A 131 39.53 -10.03 32.09
CA GLN A 131 38.81 -8.87 31.59
C GLN A 131 37.33 -9.15 31.27
N ILE A 132 36.90 -10.42 31.34
CA ILE A 132 35.50 -10.78 31.10
C ILE A 132 34.59 -10.12 32.15
N PRO A 133 33.55 -9.38 31.73
CA PRO A 133 32.58 -8.81 32.64
C PRO A 133 31.75 -9.91 33.32
N ILE A 134 31.54 -9.77 34.62
CA ILE A 134 30.75 -10.70 35.44
C ILE A 134 29.40 -10.09 35.83
N ALA A 135 28.41 -10.97 36.01
CA ALA A 135 27.09 -10.53 36.45
C ALA A 135 27.11 -10.03 37.90
N LYS A 136 26.51 -8.84 38.12
CA LYS A 136 26.46 -8.21 39.44
C LYS A 136 25.24 -8.61 40.25
N TYR A 137 24.12 -8.85 39.56
CA TYR A 137 22.80 -8.99 40.18
C TYR A 137 22.17 -10.35 39.88
N SER A 138 21.36 -10.85 40.82
CA SER A 138 20.46 -11.98 40.60
C SER A 138 19.18 -11.55 39.88
N VAL A 139 18.40 -12.52 39.40
CA VAL A 139 17.09 -12.28 38.78
C VAL A 139 16.15 -11.55 39.74
N GLU A 140 16.11 -12.00 40.99
CA GLU A 140 15.26 -11.44 42.04
C GLU A 140 15.64 -9.99 42.36
N GLU A 141 16.93 -9.69 42.39
CA GLU A 141 17.44 -8.33 42.58
C GLU A 141 17.05 -7.44 41.40
N ILE A 142 17.18 -7.90 40.15
CA ILE A 142 16.75 -7.15 38.97
C ILE A 142 15.25 -6.88 38.99
N ILE A 143 14.42 -7.90 39.22
CA ILE A 143 12.97 -7.74 39.28
C ILE A 143 12.58 -6.74 40.37
N SER A 144 13.16 -6.88 41.57
CA SER A 144 12.87 -5.99 42.71
C SER A 144 13.21 -4.54 42.39
N ARG A 145 14.36 -4.29 41.75
CA ARG A 145 14.81 -2.94 41.40
C ARG A 145 13.95 -2.30 40.30
N VAL A 146 13.52 -3.08 39.31
CA VAL A 146 12.60 -2.59 38.27
C VAL A 146 11.23 -2.28 38.85
N LEU A 147 10.70 -3.13 39.74
CA LEU A 147 9.41 -2.88 40.40
C LEU A 147 9.46 -1.76 41.45
N ALA A 148 10.61 -1.53 42.08
CA ALA A 148 10.82 -0.42 43.02
C ALA A 148 11.01 0.95 42.34
N GLY A 149 11.04 1.00 41.01
CA GLY A 149 11.26 2.23 40.26
C GLY A 149 12.69 2.76 40.31
N GLU A 150 13.66 2.00 40.83
CA GLU A 150 15.09 2.39 40.83
C GLU A 150 15.63 2.54 39.41
N TYR A 151 14.99 1.87 38.45
CA TYR A 151 15.09 2.19 37.05
C TYR A 151 13.78 2.81 36.58
N HIS A 152 13.57 4.08 36.90
CA HIS A 152 12.70 4.90 36.07
C HIS A 152 13.19 4.78 34.62
N LEU A 153 12.28 4.57 33.67
CA LEU A 153 12.52 5.16 32.37
C LEU A 153 12.80 6.62 32.67
N SER A 154 14.06 7.04 32.59
CA SER A 154 14.31 8.35 32.08
C SER A 154 13.78 8.31 30.64
N VAL A 155 12.47 8.51 30.49
CA VAL A 155 12.02 9.55 29.59
C VAL A 155 12.60 10.82 30.23
N GLY A 156 13.90 11.02 30.10
CA GLY A 156 14.38 12.38 30.07
C GLY A 156 13.60 13.06 28.97
N ASP A 157 13.54 14.37 29.03
CA ASP A 157 13.22 15.19 27.88
C ASP A 157 14.21 14.99 26.71
N GLU A 158 14.70 13.78 26.46
CA GLU A 158 14.59 13.21 25.13
C GLU A 158 13.09 13.10 24.78
N VAL A 159 12.46 14.27 24.53
CA VAL A 159 11.81 14.47 23.22
C VAL A 159 12.60 13.59 22.29
N GLN A 160 12.01 12.55 21.70
CA GLN A 160 12.75 11.72 20.77
C GLN A 160 13.45 12.68 19.81
N SER A 161 14.73 12.95 20.07
CA SER A 161 15.65 13.27 19.02
C SER A 161 15.86 11.89 18.43
N TYR A 162 14.83 11.40 17.72
CA TYR A 162 15.07 10.88 16.40
C TYR A 162 16.15 11.78 15.86
N SER A 163 17.34 11.24 15.62
CA SER A 163 18.44 12.04 15.13
C SER A 163 17.88 12.96 14.05
N THR A 164 17.74 14.26 14.37
CA THR A 164 17.28 15.25 13.38
C THR A 164 18.34 15.34 12.28
N GLN A 165 19.56 14.93 12.63
CA GLN A 165 20.63 14.55 11.75
C GLN A 165 20.42 13.11 11.25
N GLU A 166 19.40 12.89 10.42
CA GLU A 166 19.65 11.97 9.32
C GLU A 166 20.79 12.60 8.53
N ASN A 167 21.93 11.92 8.41
CA ASN A 167 22.98 12.31 7.49
C ASN A 167 22.43 12.12 6.06
N LEU A 168 21.56 13.04 5.63
CA LEU A 168 21.07 13.11 4.26
C LEU A 168 22.30 13.37 3.40
N HIS A 169 22.66 12.39 2.57
CA HIS A 169 23.87 12.46 1.79
C HIS A 169 23.66 13.44 0.61
N ILE A 170 23.96 14.71 0.79
CA ILE A 170 23.76 15.76 -0.24
C ILE A 170 24.75 15.70 -1.42
N GLY A 171 25.36 14.54 -1.67
CA GLY A 171 26.28 14.33 -2.79
C GLY A 171 25.59 14.45 -4.15
N GLU A 172 26.39 14.73 -5.18
CA GLU A 172 25.97 14.73 -6.58
C GLU A 172 25.37 13.36 -6.94
N ILE A 173 24.18 13.36 -7.53
CA ILE A 173 23.50 12.15 -8.00
C ILE A 173 23.80 11.99 -9.49
N LYS A 174 24.41 10.87 -9.88
CA LYS A 174 24.71 10.52 -11.27
C LYS A 174 23.86 9.36 -11.75
N ARG A 175 23.56 8.40 -10.87
CA ARG A 175 22.81 7.20 -11.18
C ARG A 175 21.70 6.97 -10.16
N VAL A 176 20.48 6.81 -10.66
CA VAL A 176 19.28 6.63 -9.83
C VAL A 176 18.63 5.30 -10.10
N LEU A 177 18.42 4.51 -9.05
CA LEU A 177 17.55 3.34 -9.11
C LEU A 177 16.09 3.78 -9.03
N ILE A 178 15.31 3.43 -10.05
CA ILE A 178 13.86 3.64 -10.09
C ILE A 178 13.18 2.40 -9.53
N HIS A 179 12.76 2.49 -8.27
CA HIS A 179 11.98 1.45 -7.59
C HIS A 179 10.49 1.69 -7.78
N ALA A 180 10.05 1.59 -9.03
CA ALA A 180 8.66 1.79 -9.42
C ALA A 180 8.36 0.97 -10.69
N ARG A 181 7.07 0.87 -11.03
CA ARG A 181 6.61 0.25 -12.27
C ARG A 181 5.63 1.15 -13.03
N GLY A 182 5.17 0.68 -14.19
CA GLY A 182 4.05 1.28 -14.92
C GLY A 182 4.22 2.76 -15.25
N CYS A 183 3.13 3.54 -15.14
CA CYS A 183 3.14 4.97 -15.48
C CYS A 183 4.14 5.76 -14.61
N THR A 184 4.23 5.41 -13.32
CA THR A 184 5.17 6.02 -12.38
C THR A 184 6.61 5.81 -12.83
N ALA A 185 7.01 4.58 -13.16
CA ALA A 185 8.35 4.31 -13.69
C ALA A 185 8.62 5.11 -14.96
N ALA A 186 7.69 5.11 -15.92
CA ALA A 186 7.85 5.86 -17.17
C ALA A 186 8.08 7.37 -16.92
N ARG A 187 7.35 7.97 -15.96
CA ARG A 187 7.51 9.37 -15.57
C ARG A 187 8.86 9.64 -14.91
N LEU A 188 9.30 8.76 -14.03
CA LEU A 188 10.54 8.91 -13.29
C LEU A 188 11.76 8.71 -14.19
N ILE A 189 11.76 7.68 -15.05
CA ILE A 189 12.82 7.43 -16.03
C ILE A 189 13.06 8.69 -16.87
N ARG A 190 12.00 9.27 -17.44
CA ARG A 190 12.11 10.51 -18.23
C ARG A 190 12.64 11.67 -17.39
N GLY A 191 12.12 11.86 -16.17
CA GLY A 191 12.58 12.92 -15.27
C GLY A 191 14.07 12.80 -14.90
N THR A 192 14.53 11.59 -14.58
CA THR A 192 15.95 11.29 -14.29
C THR A 192 16.82 11.60 -15.50
N GLN A 193 16.41 11.09 -16.66
CA GLN A 193 17.14 11.26 -17.90
C GLN A 193 17.19 12.72 -18.38
N ASP A 194 16.11 13.49 -18.19
CA ASP A 194 16.03 14.92 -18.53
C ASP A 194 16.90 15.76 -17.59
N ALA A 195 17.09 15.29 -16.35
CA ALA A 195 18.03 15.86 -15.39
C ALA A 195 19.49 15.42 -15.63
N GLY A 196 19.76 14.63 -16.68
CA GLY A 196 21.12 14.23 -17.09
C GLY A 196 21.71 13.05 -16.31
N MET A 197 20.89 12.34 -15.54
CA MET A 197 21.29 11.18 -14.74
C MET A 197 21.02 9.86 -15.47
N GLU A 198 21.77 8.83 -15.10
CA GLU A 198 21.60 7.45 -15.55
C GLU A 198 20.51 6.74 -14.73
N VAL A 199 19.76 5.86 -15.38
CA VAL A 199 18.66 5.10 -14.78
C VAL A 199 19.06 3.64 -14.58
N VAL A 200 18.79 3.13 -13.38
CA VAL A 200 18.69 1.68 -13.13
C VAL A 200 17.22 1.36 -12.85
N LEU A 201 16.54 0.71 -13.79
CA LEU A 201 15.16 0.26 -13.61
C LEU A 201 15.18 -1.16 -13.06
N VAL A 202 14.54 -1.37 -11.91
CA VAL A 202 14.24 -2.71 -11.41
C VAL A 202 12.87 -3.16 -11.91
N ALA A 203 12.76 -4.39 -12.39
CA ALA A 203 11.51 -4.96 -12.89
C ALA A 203 11.33 -6.41 -12.42
N SER A 204 10.10 -6.76 -12.06
CA SER A 204 9.69 -8.14 -11.81
C SER A 204 9.67 -8.95 -13.11
N ASP A 205 9.55 -10.29 -13.02
CA ASP A 205 9.54 -11.15 -14.21
C ASP A 205 8.45 -10.72 -15.23
N PRO A 206 7.21 -10.36 -14.83
CA PRO A 206 6.18 -9.88 -15.76
C PRO A 206 6.43 -8.48 -16.34
N ASP A 207 7.24 -7.63 -15.69
CA ASP A 207 7.50 -6.25 -16.12
C ASP A 207 8.81 -6.09 -16.93
N MET A 208 9.57 -7.16 -17.16
CA MET A 208 10.83 -7.12 -17.93
C MET A 208 10.65 -6.60 -19.37
N GLU A 209 9.48 -6.83 -19.97
CA GLU A 209 9.13 -6.36 -21.32
C GLU A 209 8.14 -5.18 -21.29
N SER A 210 7.98 -4.53 -20.13
CA SER A 210 7.04 -3.41 -19.96
C SER A 210 7.48 -2.17 -20.74
N TYR A 211 6.54 -1.26 -21.02
CA TYR A 211 6.85 0.00 -21.71
C TYR A 211 7.97 0.82 -21.02
N PRO A 212 8.02 0.95 -19.67
CA PRO A 212 9.16 1.58 -18.99
C PRO A 212 10.53 1.02 -19.38
N ALA A 213 10.65 -0.30 -19.58
CA ALA A 213 11.91 -0.93 -20.01
C ALA A 213 12.35 -0.45 -21.41
N THR A 214 11.39 -0.12 -22.29
CA THR A 214 11.67 0.40 -23.64
C THR A 214 12.18 1.85 -23.66
N LEU A 215 12.10 2.57 -22.52
CA LEU A 215 12.56 3.96 -22.41
C LEU A 215 14.04 4.10 -22.04
N LEU A 216 14.68 2.99 -21.69
CA LEU A 216 16.08 2.97 -21.25
C LEU A 216 17.01 3.28 -22.44
N ARG A 217 17.99 4.13 -22.19
CA ARG A 217 19.06 4.50 -23.14
C ARG A 217 20.23 3.54 -23.00
N GLU A 218 21.24 3.68 -23.86
CA GLU A 218 22.45 2.86 -23.86
C GLU A 218 23.20 2.85 -22.51
N LYS A 219 23.14 3.95 -21.75
CA LYS A 219 23.77 4.08 -20.43
C LYS A 219 22.90 3.62 -19.27
N ASP A 220 21.62 3.36 -19.52
CA ASP A 220 20.68 2.92 -18.51
C ASP A 220 20.71 1.40 -18.39
N ARG A 221 20.19 0.87 -17.28
CA ARG A 221 20.22 -0.56 -16.96
C ARG A 221 18.84 -1.06 -16.58
N LEU A 222 18.47 -2.22 -17.09
CA LEU A 222 17.32 -3.00 -16.64
C LEU A 222 17.82 -4.17 -15.82
N VAL A 223 17.32 -4.30 -14.59
CA VAL A 223 17.70 -5.40 -13.69
C VAL A 223 16.46 -6.13 -13.21
N CYS A 224 16.48 -7.46 -13.33
CA CYS A 224 15.41 -8.29 -12.81
C CYS A 224 15.53 -8.41 -11.29
N ILE A 225 14.45 -8.05 -10.58
CA ILE A 225 14.31 -8.30 -9.13
C ILE A 225 13.84 -9.73 -8.84
N GLY A 226 13.24 -10.40 -9.83
CA GLY A 226 12.63 -11.72 -9.74
C GLY A 226 11.22 -11.68 -9.14
N GLY A 227 10.47 -12.76 -9.36
CA GLY A 227 9.14 -12.97 -8.79
C GLY A 227 8.01 -12.40 -9.65
N ASN A 228 6.81 -12.97 -9.49
CA ASN A 228 5.61 -12.60 -10.26
C ASN A 228 4.65 -11.71 -9.47
N THR A 229 4.66 -11.81 -8.13
CA THR A 229 3.76 -11.04 -7.26
C THR A 229 4.44 -9.79 -6.71
N PRO A 230 3.69 -8.76 -6.27
CA PRO A 230 4.25 -7.62 -5.56
C PRO A 230 5.10 -8.01 -4.34
N GLN A 231 4.68 -9.02 -3.57
CA GLN A 231 5.34 -9.50 -2.36
C GLN A 231 6.71 -10.08 -2.65
N ASP A 232 6.82 -10.88 -3.71
CA ASP A 232 8.08 -11.51 -4.10
C ASP A 232 9.05 -10.53 -4.76
N SER A 233 8.53 -9.42 -5.31
CA SER A 233 9.27 -8.46 -6.12
C SER A 233 9.37 -7.06 -5.47
N TYR A 234 8.50 -6.12 -5.84
CA TYR A 234 8.60 -4.71 -5.48
C TYR A 234 8.44 -4.40 -3.97
N LEU A 235 7.83 -5.29 -3.18
CA LEU A 235 7.76 -5.18 -1.72
C LEU A 235 8.95 -5.83 -1.01
N ASN A 236 9.80 -6.55 -1.72
CA ASN A 236 11.05 -7.09 -1.19
C ASN A 236 12.15 -6.01 -1.24
N GLY A 237 12.11 -5.09 -0.26
CA GLY A 237 13.05 -3.97 -0.19
C GLY A 237 14.52 -4.38 -0.14
N MET A 238 14.84 -5.51 0.50
CA MET A 238 16.22 -5.99 0.58
C MET A 238 16.78 -6.42 -0.77
N SER A 239 15.99 -7.08 -1.62
CA SER A 239 16.41 -7.41 -2.99
C SER A 239 16.74 -6.15 -3.78
N VAL A 240 15.93 -5.10 -3.65
CA VAL A 240 16.16 -3.81 -4.31
C VAL A 240 17.45 -3.15 -3.80
N ILE A 241 17.69 -3.18 -2.48
CA ILE A 241 18.93 -2.65 -1.89
C ILE A 241 20.16 -3.42 -2.40
N ARG A 242 20.10 -4.75 -2.52
CA ARG A 242 21.22 -5.54 -3.07
C ARG A 242 21.51 -5.19 -4.52
N ILE A 243 20.48 -4.94 -5.32
CA ILE A 243 20.66 -4.47 -6.71
C ILE A 243 21.25 -3.06 -6.72
N ALA A 244 20.78 -2.17 -5.84
CA ALA A 244 21.32 -0.82 -5.69
C ALA A 244 22.83 -0.84 -5.38
N GLU A 245 23.28 -1.73 -4.49
CA GLU A 245 24.69 -1.93 -4.15
C GLU A 245 25.50 -2.45 -5.34
N GLN A 246 24.97 -3.44 -6.08
CA GLN A 246 25.66 -4.05 -7.22
C GLN A 246 25.76 -3.12 -8.44
N GLU A 247 24.74 -2.29 -8.67
CA GLU A 247 24.74 -1.32 -9.78
C GLU A 247 25.36 0.03 -9.39
N GLU A 248 25.90 0.12 -8.17
CA GLU A 248 26.62 1.28 -7.62
C GLU A 248 25.83 2.58 -7.80
N VAL A 249 24.55 2.56 -7.41
CA VAL A 249 23.66 3.73 -7.57
C VAL A 249 23.88 4.75 -6.46
N ASP A 250 23.69 6.03 -6.76
CA ASP A 250 23.82 7.10 -5.75
C ASP A 250 22.51 7.29 -4.96
N ALA A 251 21.37 7.06 -5.62
CA ALA A 251 20.05 7.35 -5.10
C ALA A 251 19.01 6.31 -5.48
N ILE A 252 18.00 6.14 -4.63
CA ILE A 252 16.82 5.30 -4.88
C ILE A 252 15.60 6.21 -4.90
N HIS A 253 14.88 6.22 -6.01
CA HIS A 253 13.57 6.86 -6.13
C HIS A 253 12.47 5.81 -5.92
N PRO A 254 11.72 5.84 -4.81
CA PRO A 254 10.75 4.79 -4.47
C PRO A 254 9.40 4.94 -5.20
N GLY A 255 9.21 6.06 -5.90
CA GLY A 255 8.03 6.33 -6.72
C GLY A 255 6.76 6.49 -5.89
N ILE A 256 5.71 5.78 -6.28
CA ILE A 256 4.35 5.93 -5.74
C ILE A 256 3.83 4.53 -5.41
N GLY A 257 3.36 4.32 -4.18
CA GLY A 257 2.96 3.01 -3.68
C GLY A 257 4.15 2.15 -3.26
N PHE A 258 3.93 0.84 -3.11
CA PHE A 258 4.94 -0.11 -2.60
C PHE A 258 5.60 0.38 -1.30
N LEU A 259 6.93 0.58 -1.30
CA LEU A 259 7.70 0.98 -0.13
C LEU A 259 7.95 2.50 -0.05
N SER A 260 7.34 3.32 -0.92
CA SER A 260 7.55 4.78 -0.94
C SER A 260 7.10 5.52 0.32
N GLU A 261 6.19 4.93 1.09
CA GLU A 261 5.74 5.46 2.39
C GLU A 261 6.23 4.60 3.55
N SER A 262 7.20 3.71 3.34
CA SER A 262 7.78 2.87 4.39
C SER A 262 8.94 3.60 5.08
N PRO A 263 8.78 4.05 6.34
CA PRO A 263 9.87 4.69 7.08
C PRO A 263 11.03 3.71 7.31
N HIS A 264 10.73 2.43 7.49
CA HIS A 264 11.74 1.38 7.64
C HIS A 264 12.59 1.22 6.37
N TYR A 265 11.96 1.21 5.19
CA TYR A 265 12.70 1.09 3.94
C TYR A 265 13.58 2.32 3.67
N ALA A 266 13.05 3.52 3.90
CA ALA A 266 13.82 4.76 3.79
C ALA A 266 15.04 4.77 4.73
N ARG A 267 14.88 4.26 5.95
CA ARG A 267 15.97 4.10 6.92
C ARG A 267 17.05 3.16 6.40
N ILE A 268 16.67 1.96 5.96
CA ILE A 268 17.65 0.98 5.45
C ILE A 268 18.39 1.53 4.24
N CYS A 269 17.69 2.20 3.30
CA CYS A 269 18.34 2.83 2.15
C CYS A 269 19.45 3.80 2.60
N ARG A 270 19.17 4.65 3.58
CA ARG A 270 20.13 5.62 4.13
C ARG A 270 21.28 4.94 4.90
N GLU A 271 21.00 3.90 5.68
CA GLU A 271 22.01 3.13 6.41
C GLU A 271 22.99 2.40 5.47
N HIS A 272 22.54 2.02 4.28
CA HIS A 272 23.37 1.47 3.21
C HIS A 272 24.05 2.54 2.33
N GLY A 273 23.92 3.82 2.69
CA GLY A 273 24.59 4.93 2.01
C GLY A 273 23.88 5.49 0.79
N PHE A 274 22.66 5.04 0.48
CA PHE A 274 21.88 5.56 -0.65
C PHE A 274 21.10 6.82 -0.29
N ASN A 275 21.01 7.73 -1.24
CA ASN A 275 20.06 8.82 -1.19
C ASN A 275 18.64 8.32 -1.44
N PHE A 276 17.85 8.19 -0.37
CA PHE A 276 16.41 7.98 -0.51
C PHE A 276 15.74 9.29 -0.96
N ILE A 277 15.21 9.30 -2.19
CA ILE A 277 14.54 10.47 -2.76
C ILE A 277 13.10 10.54 -2.21
N GLY A 278 12.99 11.18 -1.05
CA GLY A 278 11.76 11.33 -0.30
C GLY A 278 12.01 12.06 1.02
N PRO A 279 10.96 12.20 1.86
CA PRO A 279 11.08 12.90 3.13
C PRO A 279 11.94 12.15 4.15
N ARG A 280 12.23 12.81 5.28
CA ARG A 280 12.93 12.20 6.41
C ARG A 280 12.13 11.06 7.02
N VAL A 281 12.80 10.05 7.58
CA VAL A 281 12.11 8.93 8.26
C VAL A 281 11.18 9.44 9.35
N ALA A 282 11.60 10.45 10.12
CA ALA A 282 10.77 11.07 11.16
C ALA A 282 9.47 11.69 10.58
N ASN A 283 9.51 12.27 9.38
CA ASN A 283 8.33 12.82 8.72
C ASN A 283 7.37 11.69 8.31
N MET A 284 7.92 10.60 7.77
CA MET A 284 7.16 9.42 7.37
C MET A 284 6.54 8.71 8.59
N ASP A 285 7.27 8.57 9.69
CA ASP A 285 6.77 7.99 10.94
C ASP A 285 5.67 8.86 11.58
N ARG A 286 5.87 10.18 11.62
CA ARG A 286 4.91 11.13 12.23
C ARG A 286 3.63 11.25 11.41
N MET A 287 3.72 11.26 10.09
CA MET A 287 2.57 11.52 9.21
C MET A 287 1.95 10.24 8.61
N GLY A 288 2.71 9.16 8.49
CA GLY A 288 2.21 7.87 8.02
C GLY A 288 1.36 7.15 9.07
N ASN A 289 1.55 7.43 10.35
CA ASN A 289 0.62 7.01 11.40
C ASN A 289 -0.52 8.01 11.54
N LYS A 290 -1.74 7.57 11.23
CA LYS A 290 -2.93 8.42 11.26
C LYS A 290 -3.21 9.09 12.62
N SER A 291 -2.95 8.40 13.72
CA SER A 291 -3.14 8.95 15.07
C SER A 291 -2.16 10.09 15.34
N ASN A 292 -0.88 9.90 14.98
CA ASN A 292 0.16 10.91 15.12
C ASN A 292 -0.09 12.13 14.21
N ALA A 293 -0.54 11.88 12.98
CA ALA A 293 -0.91 12.93 12.02
C ALA A 293 -2.08 13.78 12.55
N ILE A 294 -3.14 13.13 13.05
CA ILE A 294 -4.31 13.80 13.65
C ILE A 294 -3.91 14.60 14.90
N ALA A 295 -3.09 14.02 15.77
CA ALA A 295 -2.59 14.71 16.96
C ALA A 295 -1.77 15.95 16.60
N THR A 296 -0.90 15.83 15.58
CA THR A 296 -0.11 16.95 15.05
C THR A 296 -1.00 18.05 14.51
N ALA A 297 -2.01 17.71 13.70
CA ALA A 297 -2.97 18.69 13.17
C ALA A 297 -3.76 19.38 14.30
N ARG A 298 -4.24 18.63 15.31
CA ARG A 298 -4.95 19.19 16.47
C ARG A 298 -4.09 20.15 17.28
N ASN A 299 -2.82 19.83 17.51
CA ASN A 299 -1.88 20.69 18.23
C ASN A 299 -1.66 22.04 17.52
N LEU A 300 -1.79 22.06 16.18
CA LEU A 300 -1.72 23.27 15.36
C LEU A 300 -3.08 23.99 15.23
N ASN A 301 -4.12 23.53 15.94
CA ASN A 301 -5.50 23.99 15.81
C ASN A 301 -6.05 23.85 14.38
N ILE A 302 -5.58 22.85 13.62
CA ILE A 302 -6.13 22.49 12.32
C ILE A 302 -7.32 21.55 12.59
N PRO A 303 -8.54 21.86 12.09
CA PRO A 303 -9.70 20.99 12.28
C PRO A 303 -9.46 19.61 11.67
N VAL A 304 -9.85 18.56 12.38
CA VAL A 304 -9.84 17.17 11.90
C VAL A 304 -11.25 16.62 11.93
N VAL A 305 -11.52 15.58 11.13
CA VAL A 305 -12.83 14.92 11.17
C VAL A 305 -13.09 14.38 12.59
N PRO A 306 -14.26 14.64 13.19
CA PRO A 306 -14.62 14.06 14.48
C PRO A 306 -14.55 12.53 14.40
N GLY A 307 -13.92 11.89 15.38
CA GLY A 307 -13.64 10.46 15.32
C GLY A 307 -13.12 9.91 16.64
N SER A 308 -12.86 8.59 16.67
CA SER A 308 -12.35 7.90 17.84
C SER A 308 -10.95 8.39 18.23
N GLU A 309 -10.72 8.51 19.55
CA GLU A 309 -9.39 8.74 20.09
C GLU A 309 -8.60 7.42 20.07
N GLY A 310 -7.96 7.14 18.93
CA GLY A 310 -7.20 5.92 18.74
C GLY A 310 -8.03 4.76 18.17
N ALA A 311 -7.37 3.60 18.09
CA ALA A 311 -7.93 2.38 17.54
C ALA A 311 -8.92 1.74 18.52
N LEU A 312 -9.97 1.16 17.95
CA LEU A 312 -11.02 0.44 18.66
C LEU A 312 -10.91 -1.04 18.29
N MET A 313 -10.92 -1.91 19.31
CA MET A 313 -10.87 -3.37 19.15
C MET A 313 -12.14 -4.06 19.62
N ASP A 314 -12.94 -3.39 20.45
CA ASP A 314 -14.13 -3.95 21.06
C ASP A 314 -15.40 -3.30 20.47
N PRO A 315 -16.34 -4.07 19.90
CA PRO A 315 -17.57 -3.55 19.32
C PRO A 315 -18.47 -2.81 20.32
N VAL A 316 -18.39 -3.11 21.62
CA VAL A 316 -19.22 -2.45 22.64
C VAL A 316 -18.68 -1.07 22.95
N HIS A 317 -17.37 -0.95 23.17
CA HIS A 317 -16.69 0.33 23.32
C HIS A 317 -16.85 1.18 22.06
N ALA A 318 -16.66 0.59 20.88
CA ALA A 318 -16.82 1.27 19.60
C ALA A 318 -18.25 1.81 19.40
N MET A 319 -19.27 1.09 19.87
CA MET A 319 -20.65 1.58 19.83
C MET A 319 -20.86 2.84 20.69
N GLY A 320 -20.21 2.90 21.87
CA GLY A 320 -20.24 4.10 22.72
C GLY A 320 -19.69 5.32 21.98
N VAL A 321 -18.52 5.17 21.38
CA VAL A 321 -17.88 6.22 20.57
C VAL A 321 -18.72 6.58 19.35
N ALA A 322 -19.31 5.59 18.66
CA ALA A 322 -20.21 5.85 17.52
C ALA A 322 -21.45 6.66 17.92
N ALA A 323 -21.99 6.44 19.12
CA ALA A 323 -23.12 7.20 19.64
C ALA A 323 -22.74 8.65 19.96
N GLU A 324 -21.52 8.90 20.44
CA GLU A 324 -20.99 10.25 20.68
C GLU A 324 -20.74 11.03 19.37
N ILE A 325 -20.21 10.37 18.34
CA ILE A 325 -20.02 10.95 17.00
C ILE A 325 -21.38 11.20 16.30
N GLY A 326 -22.33 10.29 16.53
CA GLY A 326 -23.65 10.28 15.91
C GLY A 326 -23.65 9.70 14.49
N PHE A 327 -24.62 8.82 14.21
CA PHE A 327 -24.78 8.16 12.91
C PHE A 327 -25.22 9.14 11.80
N PRO A 328 -24.88 8.88 10.53
CA PRO A 328 -24.00 7.80 10.04
C PRO A 328 -22.55 7.98 10.46
N VAL A 329 -21.86 6.87 10.73
CA VAL A 329 -20.42 6.82 11.05
C VAL A 329 -19.67 6.02 9.99
N LEU A 330 -18.39 6.32 9.83
CA LEU A 330 -17.49 5.64 8.92
C LEU A 330 -16.52 4.79 9.74
N ILE A 331 -16.48 3.49 9.47
CA ILE A 331 -15.49 2.58 10.05
C ILE A 331 -14.31 2.50 9.08
N LYS A 332 -13.07 2.65 9.58
CA LYS A 332 -11.84 2.56 8.79
C LYS A 332 -10.83 1.62 9.43
N ALA A 333 -10.23 0.71 8.68
CA ALA A 333 -9.09 -0.08 9.14
C ALA A 333 -7.82 0.78 9.28
N ALA A 334 -7.03 0.53 10.32
CA ALA A 334 -5.81 1.26 10.64
C ALA A 334 -4.75 1.23 9.53
N HIS A 335 -4.62 0.08 8.89
CA HIS A 335 -3.61 -0.21 7.86
C HIS A 335 -4.26 -0.37 6.47
N GLY A 336 -5.50 0.09 6.30
CA GLY A 336 -6.20 0.09 5.02
C GLY A 336 -5.74 1.26 4.13
N GLY A 337 -5.38 0.97 2.88
CA GLY A 337 -5.02 1.97 1.87
C GLY A 337 -5.80 1.76 0.56
N GLY A 338 -5.96 2.83 -0.23
CA GLY A 338 -6.58 2.76 -1.57
C GLY A 338 -8.08 2.40 -1.57
N GLY A 339 -8.81 2.74 -0.51
CA GLY A 339 -10.27 2.55 -0.40
C GLY A 339 -10.73 1.22 0.19
N LYS A 340 -9.81 0.30 0.50
CA LYS A 340 -10.12 -1.00 1.15
C LYS A 340 -10.19 -0.86 2.68
N GLY A 341 -11.12 -1.57 3.32
CA GLY A 341 -11.31 -1.54 4.77
C GLY A 341 -12.05 -0.30 5.26
N ILE A 342 -12.98 0.25 4.46
CA ILE A 342 -13.77 1.44 4.77
C ILE A 342 -15.25 1.10 4.57
N GLU A 343 -16.09 1.33 5.59
CA GLU A 343 -17.53 1.07 5.46
C GLU A 343 -18.38 2.11 6.22
N VAL A 344 -19.48 2.52 5.59
CA VAL A 344 -20.44 3.47 6.17
C VAL A 344 -21.52 2.71 6.94
N VAL A 345 -21.62 2.96 8.23
CA VAL A 345 -22.72 2.45 9.06
C VAL A 345 -23.75 3.54 9.26
N LYS A 346 -24.94 3.35 8.68
CA LYS A 346 -26.05 4.30 8.77
C LYS A 346 -26.91 4.14 10.02
N GLU A 347 -26.99 2.92 10.56
CA GLU A 347 -27.93 2.56 11.62
C GLU A 347 -27.24 1.79 12.75
N VAL A 348 -27.65 2.09 13.99
CA VAL A 348 -27.14 1.47 15.23
C VAL A 348 -27.25 -0.05 15.19
N GLY A 349 -28.38 -0.59 14.71
CA GLY A 349 -28.66 -2.03 14.74
C GLY A 349 -27.66 -2.90 13.96
N ARG A 350 -27.03 -2.33 12.92
CA ARG A 350 -26.05 -3.04 12.07
C ARG A 350 -24.60 -2.80 12.49
N PHE A 351 -24.33 -1.88 13.41
CA PHE A 351 -22.97 -1.48 13.75
C PHE A 351 -22.13 -2.63 14.31
N LYS A 352 -22.64 -3.38 15.29
CA LYS A 352 -21.87 -4.48 15.92
C LYS A 352 -21.48 -5.56 14.91
N SER A 353 -22.39 -5.95 14.02
CA SER A 353 -22.11 -6.98 13.01
C SER A 353 -21.08 -6.49 12.00
N ILE A 354 -21.20 -5.24 11.52
CA ILE A 354 -20.28 -4.65 10.55
C ILE A 354 -18.89 -4.48 11.17
N PHE A 355 -18.81 -3.93 12.39
CA PHE A 355 -17.54 -3.73 13.08
C PHE A 355 -16.80 -5.05 13.30
N SER A 356 -17.49 -6.09 13.79
CA SER A 356 -16.88 -7.41 13.99
C SER A 356 -16.40 -8.04 12.68
N ARG A 357 -17.18 -7.93 11.60
CA ARG A 357 -16.77 -8.40 10.27
C ARG A 357 -15.51 -7.69 9.81
N MET A 358 -15.53 -6.35 9.80
CA MET A 358 -14.39 -5.54 9.36
C MET A 358 -13.14 -5.77 10.21
N PHE A 359 -13.29 -6.04 11.52
CA PHE A 359 -12.17 -6.35 12.41
C PHE A 359 -11.49 -7.65 11.98
N GLN A 360 -12.28 -8.69 11.66
CA GLN A 360 -11.76 -9.97 11.18
C GLN A 360 -11.14 -9.84 9.78
N GLU A 361 -11.77 -9.10 8.88
CA GLU A 361 -11.23 -8.81 7.55
C GLU A 361 -9.89 -8.07 7.65
N ALA A 362 -9.79 -7.04 8.49
CA ALA A 362 -8.56 -6.30 8.70
C ALA A 362 -7.46 -7.17 9.35
N LEU A 363 -7.83 -8.01 10.32
CA LEU A 363 -6.91 -8.94 10.96
C LEU A 363 -6.36 -9.97 9.96
N SER A 364 -7.21 -10.53 9.10
CA SER A 364 -6.81 -11.48 8.07
C SER A 364 -5.96 -10.83 6.97
N ALA A 365 -6.39 -9.66 6.47
CA ALA A 365 -5.72 -8.99 5.36
C ALA A 365 -4.41 -8.30 5.74
N PHE A 366 -4.31 -7.76 6.96
CA PHE A 366 -3.19 -6.90 7.38
C PHE A 366 -2.46 -7.42 8.62
N GLY A 367 -2.89 -8.54 9.22
CA GLY A 367 -2.36 -9.01 10.49
C GLY A 367 -2.73 -8.12 11.69
N ASN A 368 -3.52 -7.06 11.46
CA ASN A 368 -3.95 -6.11 12.47
C ASN A 368 -5.44 -5.74 12.27
N GLY A 369 -6.28 -6.10 13.24
CA GLY A 369 -7.72 -5.84 13.23
C GLY A 369 -8.16 -4.44 13.66
N ASP A 370 -7.22 -3.52 13.93
CA ASP A 370 -7.54 -2.20 14.45
C ASP A 370 -8.46 -1.39 13.53
N LEU A 371 -9.56 -0.90 14.10
CA LEU A 371 -10.55 -0.07 13.42
C LEU A 371 -10.65 1.32 14.07
N TYR A 372 -10.95 2.33 13.28
CA TYR A 372 -11.22 3.70 13.71
C TYR A 372 -12.64 4.09 13.31
N LEU A 373 -13.22 5.00 14.09
CA LEU A 373 -14.49 5.63 13.74
C LEU A 373 -14.27 7.07 13.36
N GLU A 374 -14.94 7.50 12.31
CA GLU A 374 -15.02 8.90 11.91
C GLU A 374 -16.47 9.28 11.64
N LYS A 375 -16.77 10.57 11.75
CA LYS A 375 -18.02 11.12 11.25
C LYS A 375 -18.10 10.89 9.74
N PHE A 376 -19.19 10.29 9.28
CA PHE A 376 -19.40 10.18 7.84
C PHE A 376 -19.86 11.53 7.28
N ILE A 377 -19.03 12.12 6.41
CA ILE A 377 -19.36 13.34 5.68
C ILE A 377 -19.91 12.93 4.31
N GLY A 378 -21.21 13.14 4.12
CA GLY A 378 -21.90 12.65 2.93
C GLY A 378 -21.60 13.45 1.66
N SER A 379 -21.60 14.78 1.74
CA SER A 379 -21.38 15.66 0.59
C SER A 379 -20.08 16.43 0.76
N MET A 380 -18.98 15.88 0.25
CA MET A 380 -17.66 16.50 0.38
C MET A 380 -16.95 16.68 -0.94
N ARG A 381 -16.05 17.67 -0.98
CA ARG A 381 -14.96 17.72 -1.95
C ARG A 381 -13.68 17.24 -1.30
N HIS A 382 -12.95 16.37 -2.00
CA HIS A 382 -11.61 15.94 -1.63
C HIS A 382 -10.63 16.93 -2.25
N LEU A 383 -10.01 17.76 -1.41
CA LEU A 383 -9.06 18.79 -1.82
C LEU A 383 -7.68 18.45 -1.29
N GLU A 384 -6.64 18.75 -2.06
CA GLU A 384 -5.28 18.43 -1.64
C GLU A 384 -4.28 19.47 -2.12
N VAL A 385 -3.24 19.71 -1.31
CA VAL A 385 -2.21 20.71 -1.58
C VAL A 385 -0.91 20.02 -1.91
N GLN A 386 -0.40 20.25 -3.12
CA GLN A 386 0.94 19.80 -3.51
C GLN A 386 1.99 20.65 -2.83
N ILE A 387 2.97 20.00 -2.18
CA ILE A 387 4.06 20.71 -1.54
C ILE A 387 5.42 20.14 -1.93
N ILE A 388 6.43 21.01 -1.90
CA ILE A 388 7.86 20.69 -1.97
C ILE A 388 8.56 21.59 -0.96
N ARG A 389 9.46 21.02 -0.15
CA ARG A 389 10.25 21.78 0.82
C ARG A 389 11.71 21.35 0.80
N ASP A 390 12.63 22.31 0.77
CA ASP A 390 14.07 22.04 0.75
C ASP A 390 14.69 21.92 2.15
N MET A 391 15.99 21.60 2.21
CA MET A 391 16.75 21.50 3.47
C MET A 391 17.07 22.86 4.12
N HIS A 392 16.78 23.97 3.43
CA HIS A 392 17.00 25.34 3.91
C HIS A 392 15.74 25.92 4.58
N GLY A 393 14.64 25.16 4.58
CA GLY A 393 13.37 25.53 5.19
C GLY A 393 12.41 26.26 4.25
N ASN A 394 12.70 26.33 2.95
CA ASN A 394 11.84 26.98 1.98
C ASN A 394 10.73 26.03 1.50
N SER A 395 9.48 26.42 1.75
CA SER A 395 8.28 25.68 1.36
C SER A 395 7.64 26.29 0.10
N LYS A 396 7.26 25.45 -0.88
CA LYS A 396 6.48 25.88 -2.06
C LYS A 396 5.21 25.05 -2.18
N LEU A 397 4.07 25.73 -2.27
CA LEU A 397 2.73 25.12 -2.36
C LEU A 397 2.25 25.24 -3.82
N LEU A 398 2.34 24.15 -4.57
CA LEU A 398 2.17 24.11 -6.02
C LEU A 398 0.71 23.85 -6.44
N GLY A 399 -0.20 24.62 -5.88
CA GLY A 399 -1.62 24.56 -6.19
C GLY A 399 -2.44 23.62 -5.32
N ILE A 400 -3.75 23.72 -5.48
CA ILE A 400 -4.74 22.82 -4.88
C ILE A 400 -5.32 21.97 -6.00
N ARG A 401 -5.35 20.65 -5.82
CA ARG A 401 -6.06 19.72 -6.70
C ARG A 401 -7.40 19.34 -6.07
N ASP A 402 -8.39 19.15 -6.92
CA ASP A 402 -9.67 18.54 -6.58
C ASP A 402 -9.70 17.13 -7.14
N CYS A 403 -9.80 16.16 -6.23
CA CYS A 403 -9.79 14.74 -6.53
C CYS A 403 -11.15 14.11 -6.23
N SER A 404 -12.25 14.88 -6.20
CA SER A 404 -13.56 14.40 -5.75
C SER A 404 -14.25 13.43 -6.70
N VAL A 405 -13.84 13.34 -7.97
CA VAL A 405 -14.39 12.35 -8.90
C VAL A 405 -13.72 11.00 -8.64
N GLN A 406 -14.40 10.18 -7.85
CA GLN A 406 -13.89 8.91 -7.34
C GLN A 406 -14.94 7.79 -7.46
N ARG A 407 -14.47 6.54 -7.59
CA ARG A 407 -15.30 5.34 -7.47
C ARG A 407 -14.70 4.44 -6.40
N ASN A 408 -15.50 4.00 -5.42
CA ASN A 408 -15.02 3.18 -4.29
C ASN A 408 -13.76 3.77 -3.61
N TYR A 409 -13.76 5.09 -3.40
CA TYR A 409 -12.64 5.86 -2.84
C TYR A 409 -11.33 5.83 -3.66
N GLN A 410 -11.39 5.42 -4.93
CA GLN A 410 -10.28 5.52 -5.88
C GLN A 410 -10.50 6.71 -6.81
N LYS A 411 -9.52 7.60 -6.88
CA LYS A 411 -9.53 8.80 -7.74
C LYS A 411 -9.51 8.38 -9.22
N LEU A 412 -10.37 8.98 -10.05
CA LEU A 412 -10.48 8.70 -11.48
C LEU A 412 -10.17 9.93 -12.36
N ILE A 413 -10.62 11.10 -11.91
CA ILE A 413 -10.35 12.39 -12.56
C ILE A 413 -9.92 13.38 -11.49
N GLU A 414 -8.78 13.99 -11.71
CA GLU A 414 -8.18 15.00 -10.84
C GLU A 414 -8.01 16.29 -11.64
N GLU A 415 -8.31 17.42 -11.02
CA GLU A 415 -8.17 18.71 -11.70
C GLU A 415 -7.67 19.81 -10.78
N THR A 416 -7.21 20.91 -11.38
CA THR A 416 -6.98 22.13 -10.62
C THR A 416 -8.28 22.54 -9.92
N ALA A 417 -8.22 22.78 -8.61
CA ALA A 417 -9.42 22.98 -7.83
C ALA A 417 -10.19 24.25 -8.27
N SER A 418 -11.47 24.09 -8.62
CA SER A 418 -12.30 25.16 -9.19
C SER A 418 -13.61 25.38 -8.43
N GLY A 419 -14.16 26.60 -8.44
CA GLY A 419 -15.45 26.87 -7.78
C GLY A 419 -15.43 26.73 -6.26
N ILE A 420 -14.25 26.81 -5.63
CA ILE A 420 -14.07 26.81 -4.17
C ILE A 420 -14.12 28.26 -3.68
N PRO A 421 -14.83 28.57 -2.58
CA PRO A 421 -14.81 29.90 -1.98
C PRO A 421 -13.39 30.35 -1.61
N LYS A 422 -13.10 31.64 -1.78
CA LYS A 422 -11.75 32.19 -1.56
C LYS A 422 -11.23 31.93 -0.13
N ASN A 423 -12.08 32.10 0.87
CA ASN A 423 -11.73 31.85 2.28
C ASN A 423 -11.35 30.38 2.54
N ILE A 424 -12.06 29.43 1.91
CA ILE A 424 -11.76 28.00 2.01
C ILE A 424 -10.41 27.70 1.36
N LYS A 425 -10.14 28.31 0.20
CA LYS A 425 -8.85 28.18 -0.50
C LYS A 425 -7.68 28.70 0.36
N GLU A 426 -7.85 29.85 1.01
CA GLU A 426 -6.86 30.44 1.91
C GLU A 426 -6.62 29.58 3.15
N GLN A 427 -7.69 29.03 3.76
CA GLN A 427 -7.59 28.11 4.89
C GLN A 427 -6.82 26.84 4.55
N VAL A 428 -7.12 26.22 3.40
CA VAL A 428 -6.43 25.00 2.94
C VAL A 428 -4.92 25.22 2.79
N TYR A 429 -4.51 26.36 2.21
CA TYR A 429 -3.08 26.71 2.11
C TYR A 429 -2.44 27.01 3.46
N ASP A 430 -3.12 27.76 4.33
CA ASP A 430 -2.63 28.09 5.67
C ASP A 430 -2.41 26.82 6.51
N TYR A 431 -3.37 25.89 6.50
CA TYR A 431 -3.26 24.62 7.20
C TYR A 431 -2.13 23.73 6.65
N ALA A 432 -2.00 23.63 5.32
CA ALA A 432 -0.91 22.87 4.71
C ALA A 432 0.45 23.47 5.09
N GLY A 433 0.62 24.79 4.98
CA GLY A 433 1.86 25.48 5.34
C GLY A 433 2.26 25.25 6.81
N LYS A 434 1.32 25.47 7.75
CA LYS A 434 1.55 25.23 9.18
C LYS A 434 1.99 23.80 9.48
N LEU A 435 1.34 22.82 8.87
CA LEU A 435 1.65 21.40 9.08
C LEU A 435 3.07 21.06 8.63
N ILE A 436 3.46 21.57 7.45
CA ILE A 436 4.75 21.30 6.82
C ILE A 436 5.90 21.96 7.58
N ASP A 437 5.70 23.19 8.04
CA ASP A 437 6.69 23.92 8.81
C ASP A 437 6.89 23.27 10.20
N GLU A 438 5.80 22.84 10.86
CA GLU A 438 5.85 22.14 12.16
C GLU A 438 6.62 20.82 12.12
N ILE A 439 6.50 20.06 11.03
CA ILE A 439 7.17 18.76 10.90
C ILE A 439 8.53 18.86 10.21
N ASP A 440 9.00 20.08 9.91
CA ASP A 440 10.24 20.32 9.16
C ASP A 440 10.34 19.42 7.91
N TYR A 441 9.27 19.41 7.11
CA TYR A 441 9.12 18.47 5.99
C TYR A 441 10.24 18.67 4.94
N ILE A 442 10.66 17.60 4.25
CA ILE A 442 11.67 17.67 3.19
C ILE A 442 11.16 16.88 1.98
N GLY A 443 11.43 17.36 0.77
CA GLY A 443 11.02 16.70 -0.46
C GLY A 443 9.56 16.99 -0.81
N ALA A 444 9.01 16.15 -1.70
CA ALA A 444 7.65 16.32 -2.22
C ALA A 444 6.64 15.53 -1.38
N GLY A 445 5.49 16.14 -1.12
CA GLY A 445 4.38 15.50 -0.41
C GLY A 445 3.04 16.12 -0.78
N THR A 446 1.97 15.61 -0.18
CA THR A 446 0.63 16.19 -0.34
C THR A 446 -0.12 16.18 0.98
N VAL A 447 -0.74 17.31 1.32
CA VAL A 447 -1.67 17.42 2.45
C VAL A 447 -3.10 17.32 1.92
N GLU A 448 -3.86 16.33 2.37
CA GLU A 448 -5.24 16.07 1.92
C GLU A 448 -6.27 16.59 2.93
N PHE A 449 -7.36 17.13 2.41
CA PHE A 449 -8.43 17.77 3.16
C PHE A 449 -9.80 17.34 2.64
N ILE A 450 -10.76 17.32 3.56
CA ILE A 450 -12.18 17.20 3.28
C ILE A 450 -12.79 18.60 3.36
N TYR A 451 -13.40 19.08 2.29
CA TYR A 451 -14.28 20.24 2.31
C TYR A 451 -15.73 19.79 2.37
N ASP A 452 -16.33 19.93 3.55
CA ASP A 452 -17.75 19.63 3.78
C ASP A 452 -18.62 20.70 3.13
N LEU A 453 -19.45 20.30 2.17
CA LEU A 453 -20.30 21.22 1.41
C LEU A 453 -21.53 21.69 2.21
N ASP A 454 -21.95 20.91 3.20
CA ASP A 454 -23.13 21.18 4.02
C ASP A 454 -22.75 22.16 5.15
N GLU A 455 -21.70 21.81 5.92
CA GLU A 455 -21.20 22.62 7.03
C GLU A 455 -20.25 23.76 6.59
N LYS A 456 -19.78 23.71 5.33
CA LYS A 456 -18.87 24.70 4.71
C LYS A 456 -17.57 24.89 5.48
N CYS A 457 -17.02 23.80 6.01
CA CYS A 457 -15.76 23.77 6.75
C CYS A 457 -14.78 22.77 6.14
N VAL A 458 -13.50 22.94 6.49
CA VAL A 458 -12.40 22.11 6.00
C VAL A 458 -11.83 21.30 7.16
N TYR A 459 -11.61 20.02 6.92
CA TYR A 459 -10.97 19.11 7.86
C TYR A 459 -9.71 18.51 7.23
N PHE A 460 -8.61 18.48 7.99
CA PHE A 460 -7.46 17.66 7.65
C PHE A 460 -7.85 16.19 7.61
N MET A 461 -7.42 15.48 6.58
CA MET A 461 -7.70 14.06 6.38
C MET A 461 -6.45 13.21 6.58
N GLU A 462 -5.41 13.47 5.79
CA GLU A 462 -4.14 12.75 5.85
C GLU A 462 -3.02 13.55 5.16
N MET A 463 -1.79 13.07 5.27
CA MET A 463 -0.67 13.57 4.49
C MET A 463 0.03 12.40 3.81
N ASN A 464 0.13 12.45 2.49
CA ASN A 464 0.85 11.47 1.71
C ASN A 464 2.32 11.89 1.66
N THR A 465 3.21 11.07 2.20
CA THR A 465 4.63 11.42 2.40
C THR A 465 5.50 11.04 1.19
N ARG A 466 4.96 11.28 -0.01
CA ARG A 466 5.54 10.89 -1.30
C ARG A 466 4.94 11.71 -2.44
N LEU A 467 5.46 11.49 -3.65
CA LEU A 467 4.80 11.91 -4.88
C LEU A 467 3.42 11.20 -5.04
N GLN A 468 2.50 11.82 -5.78
CA GLN A 468 1.17 11.27 -6.07
C GLN A 468 0.96 11.12 -7.58
N VAL A 469 -0.01 10.29 -7.96
CA VAL A 469 -0.31 9.96 -9.37
C VAL A 469 -0.64 11.24 -10.14
N GLU A 470 -1.47 12.09 -9.53
CA GLU A 470 -2.03 13.35 -10.01
C GLU A 470 -1.11 14.57 -9.88
N HIS A 471 0.17 14.38 -9.51
CA HIS A 471 1.17 15.47 -9.51
C HIS A 471 1.29 16.22 -10.86
N PRO A 472 1.08 15.61 -12.06
CA PRO A 472 1.19 16.33 -13.31
C PRO A 472 0.14 17.44 -13.47
N VAL A 473 -1.00 17.37 -12.78
CA VAL A 473 -1.97 18.48 -12.73
C VAL A 473 -1.31 19.73 -12.17
N SER A 474 -0.54 19.58 -11.08
CA SER A 474 0.22 20.68 -10.47
C SER A 474 1.32 21.17 -11.39
N GLU A 475 2.11 20.26 -11.99
CA GLU A 475 3.19 20.61 -12.92
C GLU A 475 2.68 21.43 -14.12
N MET A 476 1.54 21.03 -14.69
CA MET A 476 0.96 21.68 -15.88
C MET A 476 0.46 23.11 -15.60
N VAL A 477 0.06 23.42 -14.37
CA VAL A 477 -0.38 24.79 -14.01
C VAL A 477 0.72 25.64 -13.41
N SER A 478 1.71 25.05 -12.73
CA SER A 478 2.84 25.79 -12.14
C SER A 478 3.98 26.02 -13.13
N GLY A 479 4.13 25.14 -14.13
CA GLY A 479 5.29 25.09 -15.02
C GLY A 479 6.54 24.46 -14.37
N THR A 480 6.40 23.83 -13.21
CA THR A 480 7.51 23.23 -12.45
C THR A 480 7.55 21.71 -12.67
N ASP A 481 8.74 21.13 -12.87
CA ASP A 481 8.93 19.69 -12.88
C ASP A 481 9.21 19.19 -11.46
N LEU A 482 8.24 18.50 -10.86
CA LEU A 482 8.30 18.00 -9.48
C LEU A 482 9.33 16.90 -9.30
N VAL A 483 9.48 16.01 -10.29
CA VAL A 483 10.46 14.92 -10.24
C VAL A 483 11.88 15.51 -10.25
N ARG A 484 12.12 16.52 -11.09
CA ARG A 484 13.37 17.26 -11.10
C ARG A 484 13.63 17.96 -9.76
N LEU A 485 12.62 18.66 -9.22
CA LEU A 485 12.74 19.34 -7.92
C LEU A 485 13.04 18.36 -6.78
N GLN A 486 12.52 17.13 -6.82
CA GLN A 486 12.88 16.11 -5.84
C GLN A 486 14.39 15.80 -5.88
N PHE A 487 15.00 15.66 -7.05
CA PHE A 487 16.45 15.46 -7.16
C PHE A 487 17.26 16.69 -6.69
N GLU A 488 16.82 17.90 -7.04
CA GLU A 488 17.47 19.14 -6.61
C GLU A 488 17.43 19.29 -5.08
N VAL A 489 16.27 19.06 -4.46
CA VAL A 489 16.12 19.10 -2.99
C VAL A 489 16.94 18.01 -2.31
N THR A 490 16.96 16.78 -2.85
CA THR A 490 17.77 15.69 -2.27
C THR A 490 19.27 15.99 -2.32
N GLN A 491 19.75 16.70 -3.34
CA GLN A 491 21.13 17.19 -3.44
C GLN A 491 21.41 18.46 -2.60
N GLY A 492 20.44 18.91 -1.80
CA GLY A 492 20.59 20.08 -0.92
C GLY A 492 20.48 21.43 -1.63
N HIS A 493 19.97 21.49 -2.86
CA HIS A 493 19.74 22.77 -3.54
C HIS A 493 18.62 23.58 -2.86
N ASP A 494 18.79 24.90 -2.90
CA ASP A 494 17.84 25.89 -2.39
C ASP A 494 16.75 26.17 -3.44
N ILE A 495 15.48 26.10 -3.01
CA ILE A 495 14.31 26.41 -3.84
C ILE A 495 13.68 27.76 -3.48
N GLY A 496 14.27 28.55 -2.59
CA GLY A 496 13.77 29.86 -2.14
C GLY A 496 13.42 30.80 -3.29
N GLU A 497 14.28 30.87 -4.31
CA GLU A 497 14.12 31.69 -5.51
C GLU A 497 13.32 31.01 -6.64
N LEU A 498 12.71 29.84 -6.40
CA LEU A 498 11.84 29.20 -7.38
C LEU A 498 10.63 30.09 -7.67
N ASP A 499 10.63 30.73 -8.85
CA ASP A 499 9.50 31.48 -9.40
C ASP A 499 8.54 30.52 -10.11
N PHE A 500 7.30 30.48 -9.64
CA PHE A 500 6.23 29.74 -10.28
C PHE A 500 4.93 30.54 -10.21
N LYS A 501 4.09 30.37 -11.23
CA LYS A 501 2.77 31.00 -11.29
C LYS A 501 1.74 29.97 -11.66
N LEU A 502 0.72 29.83 -10.82
CA LEU A 502 -0.41 28.95 -11.08
C LEU A 502 -1.30 29.56 -12.17
N ASN A 503 -1.19 29.04 -13.39
CA ASN A 503 -1.88 29.56 -14.57
C ASN A 503 -2.73 28.50 -15.27
N GLY A 504 -3.91 28.93 -15.72
CA GLY A 504 -4.84 28.08 -16.45
C GLY A 504 -5.47 27.02 -15.56
N HIS A 505 -5.79 25.88 -16.16
CA HIS A 505 -6.50 24.78 -15.54
C HIS A 505 -6.05 23.46 -16.17
N ALA A 506 -5.65 22.50 -15.36
CA ALA A 506 -5.29 21.16 -15.81
C ALA A 506 -6.30 20.13 -15.32
N ILE A 507 -6.56 19.12 -16.15
CA ILE A 507 -7.39 17.94 -15.83
C ILE A 507 -6.59 16.70 -16.22
N GLU A 508 -6.44 15.77 -15.29
CA GLU A 508 -5.90 14.44 -15.49
C GLU A 508 -7.05 13.42 -15.57
N LEU A 509 -6.92 12.48 -16.50
CA LEU A 509 -7.74 11.28 -16.57
C LEU A 509 -6.87 10.07 -16.30
N ARG A 510 -7.29 9.23 -15.35
CA ARG A 510 -6.75 7.88 -15.21
C ARG A 510 -7.42 6.96 -16.22
N VAL A 511 -6.64 6.43 -17.16
CA VAL A 511 -7.07 5.41 -18.10
C VAL A 511 -6.72 4.05 -17.51
N ILE A 512 -7.75 3.28 -17.14
CA ILE A 512 -7.61 1.99 -16.48
C ILE A 512 -8.14 0.86 -17.36
N ALA A 513 -7.48 -0.31 -17.29
CA ALA A 513 -7.88 -1.55 -17.95
C ALA A 513 -9.04 -2.20 -17.18
N GLU A 514 -10.25 -1.85 -17.58
CA GLU A 514 -11.48 -2.34 -16.97
C GLU A 514 -12.60 -2.48 -18.00
N LYS A 515 -13.45 -3.47 -17.79
CA LYS A 515 -14.66 -3.73 -18.55
C LYS A 515 -15.88 -3.27 -17.75
N ILE A 516 -16.78 -2.60 -18.44
CA ILE A 516 -18.09 -2.23 -17.91
C ILE A 516 -19.07 -3.36 -18.25
N VAL A 517 -19.72 -3.92 -17.24
CA VAL A 517 -20.73 -4.97 -17.38
C VAL A 517 -21.98 -4.59 -16.56
N LEU A 518 -23.11 -5.25 -16.84
CA LEU A 518 -24.28 -5.21 -15.97
C LEU A 518 -24.27 -6.47 -15.12
N ASP A 519 -24.63 -6.34 -13.84
CA ASP A 519 -24.95 -7.51 -13.01
C ASP A 519 -26.39 -8.00 -13.26
N ASP A 520 -26.80 -9.04 -12.54
CA ASP A 520 -28.12 -9.67 -12.69
C ASP A 520 -29.28 -8.75 -12.27
N GLU A 521 -29.00 -7.73 -11.45
CA GLU A 521 -29.97 -6.72 -11.02
C GLU A 521 -30.05 -5.55 -12.02
N GLY A 522 -29.17 -5.54 -13.03
CA GLY A 522 -29.09 -4.51 -14.06
C GLY A 522 -28.26 -3.31 -13.63
N GLU A 523 -27.43 -3.42 -12.59
CA GLU A 523 -26.56 -2.35 -12.11
C GLU A 523 -25.19 -2.39 -12.78
N LEU A 524 -24.57 -1.23 -12.95
CA LEU A 524 -23.24 -1.11 -13.57
C LEU A 524 -22.14 -1.66 -12.65
N ARG A 525 -21.42 -2.66 -13.15
CA ARG A 525 -20.23 -3.25 -12.53
C ARG A 525 -18.99 -3.01 -13.39
N PHE A 526 -17.86 -2.79 -12.71
CA PHE A 526 -16.57 -2.52 -13.35
C PHE A 526 -15.58 -3.60 -12.94
N VAL A 527 -15.12 -4.38 -13.90
CA VAL A 527 -14.29 -5.56 -13.69
C VAL A 527 -12.93 -5.35 -14.35
N PRO A 528 -11.80 -5.65 -13.69
CA PRO A 528 -10.49 -5.62 -14.33
C PRO A 528 -10.46 -6.39 -15.66
N ASP A 529 -9.78 -5.85 -16.67
CA ASP A 529 -9.66 -6.51 -17.99
C ASP A 529 -8.19 -6.61 -18.43
N PRO A 530 -7.38 -7.42 -17.73
CA PRO A 530 -5.98 -7.64 -18.11
C PRO A 530 -5.92 -8.49 -19.40
N GLY A 531 -4.93 -8.22 -20.25
CA GLY A 531 -4.79 -8.92 -21.52
C GLY A 531 -3.83 -8.27 -22.50
N HIS A 532 -3.85 -8.76 -23.74
CA HIS A 532 -2.98 -8.26 -24.81
C HIS A 532 -3.52 -6.97 -25.41
N VAL A 533 -2.67 -5.94 -25.46
CA VAL A 533 -2.99 -4.66 -26.11
C VAL A 533 -2.58 -4.74 -27.57
N THR A 534 -3.55 -4.69 -28.48
CA THR A 534 -3.31 -4.88 -29.92
C THR A 534 -2.96 -3.58 -30.63
N GLU A 535 -3.53 -2.45 -30.19
CA GLU A 535 -3.26 -1.12 -30.74
C GLU A 535 -3.26 -0.09 -29.61
N VAL A 536 -2.25 0.77 -29.60
CA VAL A 536 -2.18 1.97 -28.76
C VAL A 536 -1.83 3.16 -29.63
N PHE A 537 -2.66 4.19 -29.60
CA PHE A 537 -2.41 5.45 -30.28
C PHE A 537 -2.86 6.64 -29.44
N PHE A 538 -1.89 7.48 -29.08
CA PHE A 538 -2.11 8.78 -28.44
C PHE A 538 -1.66 9.88 -29.41
N PRO A 539 -2.56 10.82 -29.82
CA PRO A 539 -2.18 11.93 -30.68
C PRO A 539 -1.16 12.86 -30.03
N GLU A 540 -0.21 13.40 -30.80
CA GLU A 540 0.61 14.50 -30.29
C GLU A 540 -0.21 15.81 -30.22
N LYS A 541 -0.15 16.50 -29.08
CA LYS A 541 -0.78 17.81 -28.90
C LYS A 541 -0.09 18.62 -27.81
N ALA A 542 0.28 19.86 -28.11
CA ALA A 542 1.12 20.68 -27.21
C ALA A 542 0.54 20.89 -25.81
N ASN A 543 -0.78 20.94 -25.64
CA ASN A 543 -1.43 21.13 -24.34
C ASN A 543 -1.90 19.82 -23.69
N VAL A 544 -1.47 18.67 -24.21
CA VAL A 544 -1.79 17.34 -23.65
C VAL A 544 -0.49 16.58 -23.41
N ARG A 545 -0.32 16.10 -22.18
CA ARG A 545 0.74 15.19 -21.78
C ARG A 545 0.13 13.80 -21.56
N VAL A 546 0.82 12.78 -22.06
CA VAL A 546 0.48 11.39 -21.77
C VAL A 546 1.63 10.73 -21.02
N ILE A 547 1.31 10.07 -19.92
CA ILE A 547 2.21 9.17 -19.20
C ILE A 547 1.59 7.77 -19.35
N GLN A 548 2.26 6.86 -20.04
CA GLN A 548 1.70 5.54 -20.37
C GLN A 548 2.56 4.42 -19.79
N SER A 549 1.96 3.25 -19.59
CA SER A 549 2.64 2.01 -19.20
C SER A 549 2.50 0.90 -20.25
N VAL A 550 1.78 1.17 -21.35
CA VAL A 550 1.54 0.22 -22.44
C VAL A 550 1.87 0.82 -23.80
N THR A 551 2.24 -0.05 -24.74
CA THR A 551 2.34 0.23 -26.18
C THR A 551 1.64 -0.90 -26.96
N SER A 552 1.55 -0.77 -28.28
CA SER A 552 1.01 -1.85 -29.12
C SER A 552 1.87 -3.11 -28.97
N GLY A 553 1.25 -4.25 -28.68
CA GLY A 553 1.92 -5.51 -28.38
C GLY A 553 2.21 -5.75 -26.90
N SER A 554 2.00 -4.76 -26.01
CA SER A 554 2.16 -4.95 -24.56
C SER A 554 1.12 -5.90 -23.97
N ILE A 555 1.44 -6.48 -22.82
CA ILE A 555 0.53 -7.27 -22.00
C ILE A 555 0.21 -6.47 -20.74
N VAL A 556 -1.08 -6.29 -20.45
CA VAL A 556 -1.54 -5.77 -19.17
C VAL A 556 -1.59 -6.93 -18.19
N SER A 557 -0.62 -6.99 -17.27
CA SER A 557 -0.50 -8.05 -16.26
C SER A 557 -1.68 -8.05 -15.27
N PRO A 558 -2.11 -9.23 -14.76
CA PRO A 558 -3.14 -9.31 -13.75
C PRO A 558 -2.61 -9.07 -12.32
N PHE A 559 -1.29 -8.96 -12.10
CA PHE A 559 -0.70 -8.90 -10.76
C PHE A 559 -0.65 -7.49 -10.14
N TYR A 560 -0.81 -6.45 -10.97
CA TYR A 560 -0.62 -5.05 -10.58
C TYR A 560 -1.90 -4.23 -10.74
N ASP A 561 -1.82 -2.94 -10.46
CA ASP A 561 -2.94 -2.02 -10.65
C ASP A 561 -3.33 -1.89 -12.14
N SER A 562 -4.57 -1.46 -12.36
CA SER A 562 -5.17 -1.35 -13.69
C SER A 562 -4.75 -0.11 -14.48
N LEU A 563 -3.89 0.77 -13.96
CA LEU A 563 -3.53 2.03 -14.63
C LEU A 563 -2.62 1.80 -15.84
N ILE A 564 -3.16 2.04 -17.03
CA ILE A 564 -2.43 1.88 -18.29
C ILE A 564 -1.95 3.19 -18.89
N ALA A 565 -2.62 4.31 -18.60
CA ALA A 565 -2.16 5.64 -18.96
C ALA A 565 -2.78 6.75 -18.09
N GLN A 566 -2.11 7.89 -18.04
CA GLN A 566 -2.60 9.15 -17.54
C GLN A 566 -2.64 10.14 -18.71
N ILE A 567 -3.79 10.77 -18.93
CA ILE A 567 -3.95 11.80 -19.96
C ILE A 567 -4.20 13.13 -19.27
N ILE A 568 -3.26 14.05 -19.37
CA ILE A 568 -3.31 15.34 -18.68
C ILE A 568 -3.44 16.45 -19.71
N CYS A 569 -4.52 17.24 -19.62
CA CYS A 569 -4.78 18.34 -20.54
C CYS A 569 -4.83 19.66 -19.80
N TRP A 570 -4.07 20.64 -20.29
CA TRP A 570 -4.10 22.01 -19.82
C TRP A 570 -4.94 22.91 -20.76
N GLY A 571 -5.59 23.93 -20.20
CA GLY A 571 -6.23 25.01 -20.94
C GLY A 571 -6.22 26.32 -20.14
N LYS A 572 -6.49 27.46 -20.78
CA LYS A 572 -6.52 28.77 -20.09
C LYS A 572 -7.70 28.89 -19.14
N SER A 573 -8.71 28.04 -19.31
CA SER A 573 -9.86 27.89 -18.42
C SER A 573 -10.26 26.42 -18.32
N ARG A 574 -10.98 26.07 -17.25
CA ARG A 574 -11.58 24.74 -17.09
C ARG A 574 -12.39 24.29 -18.32
N LYS A 575 -13.19 25.19 -18.88
CA LYS A 575 -13.99 24.92 -20.10
C LYS A 575 -13.11 24.58 -21.30
N GLU A 576 -12.00 25.28 -21.49
CA GLU A 576 -11.06 25.02 -22.58
C GLU A 576 -10.34 23.68 -22.40
N ALA A 577 -9.94 23.34 -21.17
CA ALA A 577 -9.35 22.05 -20.84
C ALA A 577 -10.33 20.90 -21.15
N ILE A 578 -11.59 20.98 -20.69
CA ILE A 578 -12.63 19.99 -20.97
C ILE A 578 -12.85 19.82 -22.48
N ASN A 579 -13.04 20.90 -23.23
CA ASN A 579 -13.26 20.84 -24.67
C ASN A 579 -12.04 20.28 -25.42
N SER A 580 -10.83 20.64 -24.99
CA SER A 580 -9.59 20.14 -25.58
C SER A 580 -9.42 18.64 -25.36
N LEU A 581 -9.76 18.17 -24.16
CA LEU A 581 -9.68 16.77 -23.76
C LEU A 581 -10.75 15.93 -24.47
N LEU A 582 -12.00 16.41 -24.56
CA LEU A 582 -13.06 15.75 -25.35
C LEU A 582 -12.67 15.57 -26.82
N ASN A 583 -12.04 16.58 -27.43
CA ASN A 583 -11.57 16.48 -28.81
C ASN A 583 -10.34 15.57 -28.94
N TYR A 584 -9.48 15.51 -27.93
CA TYR A 584 -8.33 14.61 -27.89
C TYR A 584 -8.77 13.14 -27.82
N LEU A 585 -9.70 12.82 -26.91
CA LEU A 585 -10.20 11.46 -26.69
C LEU A 585 -10.89 10.85 -27.92
N LYS A 586 -11.44 11.65 -28.85
CA LYS A 586 -11.99 11.14 -30.12
C LYS A 586 -10.97 10.42 -31.00
N ARG A 587 -9.68 10.68 -30.78
CA ARG A 587 -8.57 10.15 -31.58
C ARG A 587 -7.72 9.15 -30.81
N VAL A 588 -7.92 9.00 -29.51
CA VAL A 588 -7.21 8.00 -28.70
C VAL A 588 -7.73 6.62 -29.08
N ARG A 589 -6.84 5.66 -29.27
CA ARG A 589 -7.19 4.25 -29.50
C ARG A 589 -6.38 3.36 -28.57
N ILE A 590 -7.07 2.48 -27.86
CA ILE A 590 -6.49 1.43 -27.02
C ILE A 590 -7.34 0.19 -27.28
N HIS A 591 -6.86 -0.73 -28.10
CA HIS A 591 -7.59 -1.94 -28.50
C HIS A 591 -6.98 -3.19 -27.86
N GLY A 592 -7.77 -4.26 -27.78
CA GLY A 592 -7.38 -5.56 -27.23
C GLY A 592 -7.74 -5.73 -25.75
N VAL A 593 -7.83 -4.64 -25.01
CA VAL A 593 -8.32 -4.58 -23.62
C VAL A 593 -9.42 -3.52 -23.49
N SER A 594 -10.38 -3.75 -22.61
CA SER A 594 -11.42 -2.78 -22.27
C SER A 594 -10.84 -1.67 -21.40
N THR A 595 -11.39 -0.45 -21.55
CA THR A 595 -10.95 0.71 -20.77
C THR A 595 -12.12 1.58 -20.33
N ASN A 596 -11.87 2.45 -19.37
CA ASN A 596 -12.83 3.46 -18.90
C ASN A 596 -12.93 4.71 -19.81
N LEU A 597 -12.41 4.70 -21.04
CA LEU A 597 -12.41 5.87 -21.94
C LEU A 597 -13.83 6.39 -22.25
N ALA A 598 -14.81 5.49 -22.42
CA ALA A 598 -16.21 5.86 -22.61
C ALA A 598 -16.80 6.59 -21.40
N LEU A 599 -16.53 6.08 -20.19
CA LEU A 599 -16.93 6.73 -18.94
C LEU A 599 -16.30 8.12 -18.80
N ASN A 600 -15.00 8.26 -19.09
CA ASN A 600 -14.31 9.53 -19.06
C ASN A 600 -14.96 10.57 -20.00
N ARG A 601 -15.33 10.18 -21.23
CA ARG A 601 -16.04 11.08 -22.16
C ARG A 601 -17.41 11.48 -21.62
N MET A 602 -18.13 10.55 -21.01
CA MET A 602 -19.44 10.81 -20.42
C MET A 602 -19.36 11.82 -19.27
N ILE A 603 -18.40 11.65 -18.35
CA ILE A 603 -18.18 12.59 -17.24
C ILE A 603 -17.85 14.00 -17.76
N LEU A 604 -16.94 14.10 -18.74
CA LEU A 604 -16.56 15.40 -19.32
C LEU A 604 -17.72 16.10 -20.06
N GLN A 605 -18.68 15.35 -20.58
CA GLN A 605 -19.88 15.86 -21.25
C GLN A 605 -21.00 16.24 -20.28
N ASP A 606 -20.99 15.70 -19.07
CA ASP A 606 -22.07 15.89 -18.10
C ASP A 606 -22.14 17.35 -17.60
N PRO A 607 -23.33 17.97 -17.61
CA PRO A 607 -23.50 19.37 -17.20
C PRO A 607 -23.15 19.64 -15.73
N ALA A 608 -23.32 18.68 -14.81
CA ALA A 608 -22.98 18.87 -13.40
C ALA A 608 -21.46 18.94 -13.21
N PHE A 609 -20.72 18.04 -13.88
CA PHE A 609 -19.26 18.12 -13.95
C PHE A 609 -18.81 19.43 -14.58
N GLN A 610 -19.34 19.83 -15.75
CA GLN A 610 -18.92 21.07 -16.43
C GLN A 610 -19.14 22.35 -15.60
N LYS A 611 -20.17 22.37 -14.74
CA LYS A 611 -20.44 23.49 -13.82
C LYS A 611 -19.51 23.54 -12.61
N GLY A 612 -18.74 22.47 -12.34
CA GLY A 612 -17.86 22.39 -11.17
C GLY A 612 -18.62 22.25 -9.85
N ARG A 613 -19.86 21.74 -9.90
CA ARG A 613 -20.73 21.53 -8.73
C ARG A 613 -20.90 20.05 -8.51
N PHE A 614 -19.89 19.42 -7.92
CA PHE A 614 -19.88 17.99 -7.64
C PHE A 614 -19.23 17.74 -6.28
N SER A 615 -19.48 16.54 -5.76
CA SER A 615 -18.91 16.00 -4.53
C SER A 615 -18.41 14.57 -4.82
N THR A 616 -17.89 13.89 -3.81
CA THR A 616 -17.53 12.46 -3.90
C THR A 616 -18.70 11.53 -4.24
N LYS A 617 -19.94 12.00 -4.21
CA LYS A 617 -21.14 11.27 -4.67
C LYS A 617 -21.40 11.35 -6.18
N TYR A 618 -20.60 12.15 -6.90
CA TYR A 618 -20.87 12.50 -8.29
C TYR A 618 -21.15 11.31 -9.22
N LEU A 619 -20.35 10.25 -9.13
CA LEU A 619 -20.52 9.08 -9.98
C LEU A 619 -21.76 8.27 -9.62
N VAL A 620 -22.11 8.18 -8.34
CA VAL A 620 -23.36 7.54 -7.89
C VAL A 620 -24.54 8.27 -8.53
N ASP A 621 -24.61 9.59 -8.35
CA ASP A 621 -25.68 10.40 -8.93
C ASP A 621 -25.68 10.33 -10.48
N LEU A 622 -24.51 10.19 -11.10
CA LEU A 622 -24.38 10.08 -12.56
C LEU A 622 -24.97 8.77 -13.06
N PHE A 623 -24.66 7.65 -12.40
CA PHE A 623 -25.15 6.34 -12.81
C PHE A 623 -26.68 6.23 -12.74
N GLU A 624 -27.32 6.85 -11.76
CA GLU A 624 -28.79 6.90 -11.65
C GLU A 624 -29.50 7.59 -12.83
N ARG A 625 -28.79 8.38 -13.64
CA ARG A 625 -29.40 9.24 -14.68
C ARG A 625 -28.86 9.03 -16.10
N ILE A 626 -27.93 8.10 -16.30
CA ILE A 626 -27.33 7.87 -17.63
C ILE A 626 -28.05 6.77 -18.40
N ASP A 627 -27.77 6.74 -19.71
CA ASP A 627 -28.12 5.62 -20.57
C ASP A 627 -26.99 4.57 -20.53
N GLU A 628 -27.19 3.55 -19.69
CA GLU A 628 -26.24 2.45 -19.50
C GLU A 628 -25.96 1.67 -20.79
N LYS A 629 -26.99 1.48 -21.63
CA LYS A 629 -26.85 0.77 -22.91
C LYS A 629 -25.92 1.52 -23.85
N LYS A 630 -26.03 2.85 -23.87
CA LYS A 630 -25.11 3.69 -24.62
C LYS A 630 -23.68 3.61 -24.07
N LEU A 631 -23.51 3.66 -22.74
CA LEU A 631 -22.19 3.54 -22.11
C LEU A 631 -21.51 2.21 -22.46
N LEU A 632 -22.24 1.09 -22.35
CA LEU A 632 -21.78 -0.25 -22.70
C LEU A 632 -21.40 -0.33 -24.19
N SER A 633 -22.24 0.19 -25.08
CA SER A 633 -21.96 0.21 -26.52
C SER A 633 -20.72 1.02 -26.87
N ASP A 634 -20.53 2.19 -26.23
CA ASP A 634 -19.35 3.03 -26.45
C ASP A 634 -18.09 2.38 -25.88
N ALA A 635 -18.17 1.72 -24.71
CA ALA A 635 -17.06 1.00 -24.10
C ALA A 635 -16.61 -0.22 -24.94
N GLN A 636 -17.57 -1.00 -25.46
CA GLN A 636 -17.27 -2.12 -26.36
C GLN A 636 -16.64 -1.66 -27.68
N LYS A 637 -17.06 -0.50 -28.19
CA LYS A 637 -16.46 0.07 -29.40
C LYS A 637 -15.00 0.50 -29.14
N ASP A 638 -14.73 1.08 -27.97
CA ASP A 638 -13.40 1.54 -27.58
C ASP A 638 -12.40 0.39 -27.41
N SER A 639 -12.84 -0.81 -27.00
CA SER A 639 -11.93 -1.96 -26.79
C SER A 639 -11.44 -2.59 -28.10
N GLY A 640 -12.05 -2.26 -29.24
CA GLY A 640 -11.70 -2.81 -30.55
C GLY A 640 -11.93 -4.32 -30.69
N THR A 641 -12.58 -4.96 -29.72
CA THR A 641 -12.84 -6.40 -29.73
C THR A 641 -14.03 -6.73 -30.63
N SER A 642 -13.81 -7.49 -31.71
CA SER A 642 -14.93 -8.16 -32.40
C SER A 642 -15.47 -9.25 -31.48
N LYS A 643 -16.80 -9.40 -31.34
CA LYS A 643 -17.47 -10.44 -30.53
C LYS A 643 -16.68 -11.77 -30.52
N SER A 644 -15.80 -11.97 -29.54
CA SER A 644 -15.21 -13.28 -29.25
C SER A 644 -16.29 -14.08 -28.54
N ALA A 645 -17.17 -14.65 -29.35
CA ALA A 645 -18.28 -15.46 -28.88
C ALA A 645 -17.73 -16.79 -28.36
N VAL A 646 -17.89 -17.03 -27.05
CA VAL A 646 -17.90 -18.39 -26.54
C VAL A 646 -19.26 -18.97 -26.94
N ASP A 647 -19.32 -19.60 -28.11
CA ASP A 647 -20.49 -20.32 -28.60
C ASP A 647 -20.70 -21.61 -27.77
N GLN A 648 -21.92 -22.16 -27.74
CA GLN A 648 -22.24 -23.40 -27.01
C GLN A 648 -21.33 -24.57 -27.46
N LYS A 649 -20.88 -24.55 -28.72
CA LYS A 649 -19.90 -25.50 -29.26
C LYS A 649 -18.49 -25.38 -28.67
N ALA A 650 -18.11 -24.20 -28.15
CA ALA A 650 -16.78 -23.96 -27.59
C ALA A 650 -16.60 -24.65 -26.24
N ILE A 651 -17.68 -24.74 -25.45
CA ILE A 651 -17.67 -25.38 -24.14
C ILE A 651 -17.88 -26.90 -24.23
N MET A 652 -18.37 -27.46 -25.33
CA MET A 652 -18.45 -28.92 -25.47
C MET A 652 -17.06 -29.54 -25.63
N LEU A 653 -16.81 -30.64 -24.93
CA LEU A 653 -15.65 -31.49 -25.16
C LEU A 653 -15.90 -32.37 -26.40
N GLU A 654 -14.98 -32.39 -27.37
CA GLU A 654 -15.22 -33.13 -28.61
C GLU A 654 -15.39 -34.64 -28.34
N GLY A 655 -16.55 -35.18 -28.71
CA GLY A 655 -16.86 -36.60 -28.57
C GLY A 655 -17.32 -37.05 -27.19
N SER A 656 -17.69 -36.13 -26.28
CA SER A 656 -18.34 -36.47 -25.01
C SER A 656 -19.50 -35.54 -24.67
N ASP A 657 -20.31 -35.94 -23.67
CA ASP A 657 -21.37 -35.10 -23.07
C ASP A 657 -20.84 -34.18 -21.96
N GLU A 658 -19.51 -34.04 -21.84
CA GLU A 658 -18.87 -33.18 -20.86
C GLU A 658 -18.69 -31.75 -21.39
N LEU A 659 -18.81 -30.79 -20.47
CA LEU A 659 -18.69 -29.36 -20.70
C LEU A 659 -17.42 -28.83 -20.02
N LYS A 660 -16.67 -28.02 -20.75
CA LYS A 660 -15.49 -27.28 -20.32
C LYS A 660 -15.93 -26.01 -19.61
N VAL A 661 -15.36 -25.73 -18.45
CA VAL A 661 -15.44 -24.44 -17.78
C VAL A 661 -14.13 -23.73 -18.04
N LEU A 662 -14.16 -22.66 -18.84
CA LEU A 662 -12.99 -21.93 -19.30
C LEU A 662 -12.81 -20.63 -18.52
N SER A 663 -11.59 -20.23 -18.18
CA SER A 663 -11.38 -18.98 -17.45
C SER A 663 -11.93 -17.79 -18.26
N PRO A 664 -12.84 -16.96 -17.70
CA PRO A 664 -13.41 -15.83 -18.42
C PRO A 664 -12.41 -14.67 -18.60
N GLN A 665 -11.36 -14.64 -17.79
CA GLN A 665 -10.37 -13.57 -17.73
C GLN A 665 -8.97 -14.11 -17.37
N MET A 666 -7.94 -13.28 -17.56
CA MET A 666 -6.59 -13.60 -17.09
C MET A 666 -6.43 -13.23 -15.61
N GLY A 667 -5.89 -14.12 -14.78
CA GLY A 667 -5.78 -13.90 -13.34
C GLY A 667 -5.07 -15.01 -12.57
N GLY A 668 -4.85 -14.80 -11.27
CA GLY A 668 -4.46 -15.85 -10.34
C GLY A 668 -5.67 -16.72 -9.99
N PHE A 669 -5.50 -18.04 -10.02
CA PHE A 669 -6.55 -19.02 -9.72
C PHE A 669 -6.42 -19.56 -8.29
N TYR A 670 -7.54 -19.60 -7.56
CA TYR A 670 -7.61 -20.13 -6.20
C TYR A 670 -8.83 -21.03 -6.02
N ARG A 671 -8.59 -22.24 -5.52
CA ARG A 671 -9.58 -23.28 -5.24
C ARG A 671 -10.28 -23.09 -3.91
N ALA A 672 -9.78 -22.24 -3.02
CA ALA A 672 -10.35 -21.97 -1.71
C ALA A 672 -10.15 -20.50 -1.32
N ALA A 673 -10.92 -20.01 -0.33
CA ALA A 673 -10.81 -18.64 0.17
C ALA A 673 -9.48 -18.39 0.90
N SER A 674 -8.92 -19.42 1.52
CA SER A 674 -7.59 -19.42 2.10
C SER A 674 -6.92 -20.79 1.95
N ARG A 675 -5.61 -20.89 2.21
CA ARG A 675 -4.86 -22.15 2.11
C ARG A 675 -5.28 -23.21 3.14
N GLU A 676 -5.99 -22.82 4.20
CA GLU A 676 -6.47 -23.72 5.25
C GLU A 676 -7.94 -24.13 5.04
N ASP A 677 -8.64 -23.45 4.12
CA ASP A 677 -10.04 -23.76 3.82
C ASP A 677 -10.16 -24.95 2.87
N GLU A 678 -11.30 -25.64 2.96
CA GLU A 678 -11.64 -26.66 1.97
C GLU A 678 -11.84 -26.03 0.58
N PRO A 679 -11.45 -26.73 -0.50
CA PRO A 679 -11.74 -26.28 -1.85
C PRO A 679 -13.24 -26.05 -2.06
N PHE A 680 -13.60 -24.99 -2.78
CA PHE A 680 -15.00 -24.69 -3.13
C PHE A 680 -15.67 -25.87 -3.83
N VAL A 681 -14.92 -26.60 -4.67
CA VAL A 681 -15.35 -27.85 -5.31
C VAL A 681 -14.26 -28.92 -5.33
N ILE A 682 -14.70 -30.18 -5.30
CA ILE A 682 -13.86 -31.37 -5.47
C ILE A 682 -14.39 -32.28 -6.59
N GLU A 683 -13.51 -33.09 -7.17
CA GLU A 683 -13.91 -34.07 -8.19
C GLU A 683 -14.95 -35.06 -7.64
N GLY A 684 -15.98 -35.31 -8.44
CA GLY A 684 -17.12 -36.17 -8.09
C GLY A 684 -18.28 -35.45 -7.41
N GLN A 685 -18.10 -34.21 -6.94
CA GLN A 685 -19.17 -33.42 -6.32
C GLN A 685 -20.23 -33.02 -7.35
N ILE A 686 -21.50 -33.03 -6.94
CA ILE A 686 -22.62 -32.53 -7.74
C ILE A 686 -23.01 -31.16 -7.19
N ILE A 687 -23.08 -30.17 -8.08
CA ILE A 687 -23.33 -28.77 -7.78
C ILE A 687 -24.49 -28.22 -8.63
N ASP A 688 -25.10 -27.14 -8.15
CA ASP A 688 -25.95 -26.30 -8.98
C ASP A 688 -25.13 -25.18 -9.64
N VAL A 689 -25.79 -24.37 -10.49
CA VAL A 689 -25.11 -23.33 -11.27
C VAL A 689 -24.60 -22.15 -10.44
N ASN A 690 -25.16 -21.92 -9.25
CA ASN A 690 -24.82 -20.80 -8.37
C ASN A 690 -23.72 -21.15 -7.38
N HIS A 691 -23.33 -22.43 -7.30
CA HIS A 691 -22.25 -22.88 -6.43
C HIS A 691 -20.91 -22.30 -6.90
N SER A 692 -20.19 -21.63 -5.98
CA SER A 692 -18.87 -21.07 -6.26
C SER A 692 -17.88 -22.20 -6.60
N LEU A 693 -17.14 -22.05 -7.70
CA LEU A 693 -16.18 -23.03 -8.20
C LEU A 693 -14.74 -22.69 -7.78
N CYS A 694 -14.40 -21.41 -7.84
CA CYS A 694 -13.07 -20.88 -7.52
C CYS A 694 -13.14 -19.37 -7.29
N LEU A 695 -12.05 -18.81 -6.79
CA LEU A 695 -11.76 -17.38 -6.85
C LEU A 695 -10.74 -17.11 -7.96
N LEU A 696 -11.01 -16.09 -8.75
CA LEU A 696 -10.04 -15.48 -9.66
C LEU A 696 -9.59 -14.14 -9.10
N GLU A 697 -8.28 -13.95 -8.95
CA GLU A 697 -7.70 -12.66 -8.60
C GLU A 697 -7.13 -11.97 -9.84
N SER A 698 -7.62 -10.77 -10.11
CA SER A 698 -7.08 -9.93 -11.18
C SER A 698 -7.00 -8.50 -10.66
N MET A 699 -5.81 -7.90 -10.78
CA MET A 699 -5.52 -6.54 -10.35
C MET A 699 -5.94 -6.25 -8.90
N LYS A 700 -5.68 -7.22 -8.00
CA LYS A 700 -6.06 -7.20 -6.57
C LYS A 700 -7.57 -7.20 -6.31
N VAL A 701 -8.38 -7.62 -7.28
CA VAL A 701 -9.82 -7.85 -7.13
C VAL A 701 -10.07 -9.34 -7.22
N PHE A 702 -10.66 -9.90 -6.16
CA PHE A 702 -11.13 -11.29 -6.15
C PHE A 702 -12.54 -11.34 -6.72
N THR A 703 -12.77 -12.26 -7.64
CA THR A 703 -14.09 -12.54 -8.24
C THR A 703 -14.41 -14.01 -8.01
N GLU A 704 -15.53 -14.30 -7.36
CA GLU A 704 -16.07 -15.66 -7.32
C GLU A 704 -16.56 -16.04 -8.70
N LEU A 705 -16.25 -17.28 -9.11
CA LEU A 705 -16.68 -17.83 -10.39
C LEU A 705 -17.68 -18.97 -10.15
N SER A 706 -18.83 -18.87 -10.78
CA SER A 706 -19.91 -19.87 -10.80
C SER A 706 -20.25 -20.26 -12.24
N LEU A 707 -21.07 -21.29 -12.44
CA LEU A 707 -21.54 -21.64 -13.80
C LEU A 707 -22.56 -20.61 -14.33
N ALA A 708 -23.30 -19.95 -13.44
CA ALA A 708 -24.26 -18.91 -13.79
C ALA A 708 -23.63 -17.68 -14.47
N ASP A 709 -22.33 -17.45 -14.24
CA ASP A 709 -21.56 -16.35 -14.84
C ASP A 709 -21.34 -16.53 -16.36
N TYR A 710 -21.56 -17.73 -16.89
CA TYR A 710 -21.32 -18.05 -18.30
C TYR A 710 -22.57 -17.86 -19.15
N LYS A 711 -22.64 -16.71 -19.82
CA LYS A 711 -23.72 -16.35 -20.74
C LYS A 711 -23.19 -16.14 -22.16
N SER A 712 -23.99 -16.47 -23.15
CA SER A 712 -23.71 -16.19 -24.56
C SER A 712 -23.71 -14.66 -24.79
N PRO A 713 -23.17 -14.17 -25.93
CA PRO A 713 -23.24 -12.75 -26.28
C PRO A 713 -24.68 -12.20 -26.42
N GLU A 714 -25.68 -13.09 -26.55
CA GLU A 714 -27.10 -12.77 -26.60
C GLU A 714 -27.76 -12.83 -25.22
N GLY A 715 -27.00 -13.16 -24.17
CA GLY A 715 -27.44 -13.24 -22.78
C GLY A 715 -28.04 -14.61 -22.40
N GLU A 716 -27.96 -15.60 -23.27
CA GLU A 716 -28.47 -16.95 -23.00
C GLU A 716 -27.51 -17.71 -22.07
N ALA A 717 -28.02 -18.37 -21.04
CA ALA A 717 -27.18 -19.16 -20.13
C ALA A 717 -26.51 -20.33 -20.89
N LEU A 718 -25.17 -20.44 -20.77
CA LEU A 718 -24.43 -21.54 -21.36
C LEU A 718 -24.58 -22.84 -20.53
N TYR A 719 -24.85 -22.71 -19.24
CA TYR A 719 -25.22 -23.79 -18.32
C TYR A 719 -26.64 -23.54 -17.80
N PRO A 720 -27.64 -24.33 -18.22
CA PRO A 720 -29.02 -24.16 -17.74
C PRO A 720 -29.18 -24.31 -16.22
N ASP A 721 -29.97 -23.41 -15.61
CA ASP A 721 -30.21 -23.34 -14.16
C ASP A 721 -31.00 -24.53 -13.60
N ASP A 722 -31.74 -25.25 -14.44
CA ASP A 722 -32.54 -26.43 -14.10
C ASP A 722 -31.73 -27.74 -14.11
N VAL A 723 -30.45 -27.67 -14.48
CA VAL A 723 -29.53 -28.81 -14.59
C VAL A 723 -28.49 -28.77 -13.48
N LYS A 724 -28.20 -29.92 -12.87
CA LYS A 724 -27.06 -30.08 -11.95
C LYS A 724 -25.85 -30.57 -12.70
N TYR A 725 -24.67 -30.25 -12.20
CA TYR A 725 -23.41 -30.61 -12.83
C TYR A 725 -22.54 -31.39 -11.88
N LYS A 726 -22.01 -32.52 -12.34
CA LYS A 726 -20.98 -33.27 -11.64
C LYS A 726 -19.61 -32.75 -12.07
N VAL A 727 -18.78 -32.35 -11.12
CA VAL A 727 -17.38 -31.98 -11.37
C VAL A 727 -16.62 -33.26 -11.74
N THR A 728 -16.25 -33.45 -13.01
CA THR A 728 -15.52 -34.64 -13.44
C THR A 728 -14.01 -34.46 -13.32
N ARG A 729 -13.51 -33.23 -13.55
CA ARG A 729 -12.08 -32.90 -13.39
C ARG A 729 -11.87 -31.48 -12.90
N VAL A 730 -10.87 -31.31 -12.03
CA VAL A 730 -10.29 -30.01 -11.67
C VAL A 730 -8.92 -29.91 -12.32
N ILE A 731 -8.74 -28.99 -13.27
CA ILE A 731 -7.54 -28.91 -14.11
C ILE A 731 -6.53 -27.89 -13.57
N ALA A 732 -7.00 -26.72 -13.13
CA ALA A 732 -6.14 -25.66 -12.62
C ALA A 732 -5.72 -25.90 -11.15
N GLU A 733 -4.49 -25.52 -10.81
CA GLU A 733 -3.91 -25.62 -9.46
C GLU A 733 -3.84 -24.25 -8.78
N ASP A 734 -3.87 -24.23 -7.44
CA ASP A 734 -3.79 -23.01 -6.64
C ASP A 734 -2.56 -22.16 -6.97
N GLN A 735 -2.76 -20.85 -7.08
CA GLN A 735 -1.73 -19.83 -7.39
C GLN A 735 -1.13 -19.92 -8.80
N ASN A 736 -1.65 -20.78 -9.67
CA ASN A 736 -1.32 -20.70 -11.08
C ASN A 736 -1.99 -19.48 -11.71
N THR A 737 -1.27 -18.87 -12.66
CA THR A 737 -1.85 -17.84 -13.53
C THR A 737 -2.57 -18.53 -14.65
N VAL A 738 -3.84 -18.19 -14.82
CA VAL A 738 -4.68 -18.67 -15.93
C VAL A 738 -4.94 -17.52 -16.89
N ASN A 739 -4.98 -17.81 -18.18
CA ASN A 739 -5.35 -16.88 -19.24
C ASN A 739 -6.84 -17.02 -19.57
N GLN A 740 -7.40 -15.98 -20.20
CA GLN A 740 -8.73 -16.09 -20.77
C GLN A 740 -8.80 -17.25 -21.77
N GLY A 741 -9.76 -18.17 -21.56
CA GLY A 741 -9.95 -19.36 -22.38
C GLY A 741 -9.22 -20.62 -21.87
N ASP A 742 -8.39 -20.53 -20.82
CA ASP A 742 -7.76 -21.70 -20.23
C ASP A 742 -8.81 -22.62 -19.58
N LEU A 743 -8.65 -23.94 -19.73
CA LEU A 743 -9.56 -24.93 -19.14
C LEU A 743 -9.35 -25.02 -17.63
N LEU A 744 -10.36 -24.65 -16.84
CA LEU A 744 -10.32 -24.69 -15.38
C LEU A 744 -10.91 -26.00 -14.84
N PHE A 745 -12.09 -26.37 -15.33
CA PHE A 745 -12.83 -27.54 -14.88
C PHE A 745 -13.49 -28.27 -16.05
N VAL A 746 -13.81 -29.54 -15.84
CA VAL A 746 -14.68 -30.33 -16.72
C VAL A 746 -15.89 -30.77 -15.90
N MET A 747 -17.08 -30.55 -16.45
CA MET A 747 -18.38 -30.77 -15.82
C MET A 747 -19.20 -31.73 -16.66
N GLN A 748 -20.00 -32.59 -16.02
CA GLN A 748 -20.96 -33.44 -16.70
C GLN A 748 -22.38 -33.08 -16.25
N PRO A 749 -23.32 -32.78 -17.16
CA PRO A 749 -24.73 -32.63 -16.83
C PRO A 749 -25.26 -33.89 -16.16
N VAL A 750 -26.03 -33.74 -15.09
CA VAL A 750 -26.70 -34.82 -14.39
C VAL A 750 -28.19 -34.52 -14.38
N ASP A 751 -29.01 -35.48 -14.81
CA ASP A 751 -30.47 -35.37 -14.70
C ASP A 751 -30.85 -35.17 -13.22
N ALA A 752 -31.71 -34.19 -12.96
CA ALA A 752 -32.10 -33.73 -11.63
C ALA A 752 -32.80 -34.80 -10.76
#